data_AF-A0AAU6X2V4-F1
#
_entry.id   AF-A0AAU6X2V4-F1
#
_cell.length_a   1.000
_cell.length_b   1.000
_cell.length_c   1.000
_cell.angle_alpha   90.00
_cell.angle_beta   90.00
_cell.angle_gamma   90.00
#
_symmetry.space_group_name_H-M   'P 1'
#
loop_
_entity.id
_entity.type
_entity.pdbx_description
1 polymer ?
#
loop_
_entity_poly.entity_id
_entity_poly.type
_entity_poly.pdbx_seq_one_letter_code
_entity_poly.pdbx_strand_id
1 'polypeptide(L)'
;MSNLSQILRFFFVPSLRGAFAYTYQKAKGISFRYLMHDLFSVLQQVGLMLIFAIIASVIFIVLPQGIDTLLVVIENLDAGRPENYLFLLLTLFIWSVVSEFGVRYAIYVSDNSGKSLTDARVTWRKTVQRVVSGSCLLWPTVLVGISLLISFGRHKDLGAIALPYVVAFTGLYVLFSVLTNLYFIKAEASKPRLNLRRLFPTAESLPATEYNWVSRLYGIYNNYVYSLPNQGQFNEPESGLVAQFNNTFNTSDDLRNNFPQSKVPSNDTKVPAEFELISFSPQLPAHPHTLQWTYRIPAGFYKNLHKQVVMVALLSLIVFTVISIIPVSTNWEGSNFFEMLGAPALVALAFACWIGMYVGVLYLDFARLRKWPVSIRFLLLCLLIYSSVSNKDHPVREELQQADLITKRPVLKDHFSRWFSQYKAELDAFHPASRLAPAGADSVKADSVSRRYPVIFVCAEGGALRTGGFTALYLTKLQKRLEHDNIDLKRSIYAMSGVSGGALGLGLFNAVAYGNSSQELRYKNSLDSAAFDFFKGDYIAPVVGKMFFGDLLNLFLPWHINRLDRAIAMEEAWENRYSKLLSPNSSRNIFSAHFDTLNVTKNNKPLVIFNTDEVETGQQCWIMNAAPDGVWGSGQRDLLAGKIKGNIAYSTGINFSTRFPLFSPGGMIKQACRKYHYLDGGYVENTGAGSMLEMLKALQLQHSNLFAQIRPVVIFLRFSDQLAPEDGSANLNFGNEIFEVIGGIYNARKGRSDAAVHDLRDVIEGMEGDFIDAPLSASQKDVPMNWILSEQSMNNIVKDVEFKLKDMADIKNRLAFDKIKYLPFSATKEAALPKQ
;
A
#
# COMPACT_ATOMS: atom_id res chain seq x y z
N MET A 1 -15.70 36.91 -2.11
CA MET A 1 -14.66 37.01 -1.07
C MET A 1 -15.21 37.04 0.37
N SER A 2 -16.40 37.59 0.64
CA SER A 2 -16.99 37.63 2.01
C SER A 2 -17.35 36.23 2.55
N ASN A 3 -17.92 35.35 1.72
CA ASN A 3 -18.27 33.97 2.13
C ASN A 3 -17.04 33.08 2.41
N LEU A 4 -15.93 33.31 1.68
CA LEU A 4 -14.65 32.67 1.99
C LEU A 4 -14.13 33.12 3.36
N SER A 5 -14.29 34.41 3.70
CA SER A 5 -13.87 34.97 4.99
C SER A 5 -14.69 34.45 6.18
N GLN A 6 -15.97 34.12 5.99
CA GLN A 6 -16.84 33.56 7.03
C GLN A 6 -16.56 32.07 7.27
N ILE A 7 -16.31 31.28 6.23
CA ILE A 7 -15.87 29.88 6.36
C ILE A 7 -14.49 29.84 7.03
N LEU A 8 -13.58 30.75 6.67
CA LEU A 8 -12.26 30.88 7.30
C LEU A 8 -12.32 31.29 8.79
N ARG A 9 -13.40 31.92 9.27
CA ARG A 9 -13.55 32.30 10.70
C ARG A 9 -13.86 31.12 11.62
N PHE A 10 -14.47 30.05 11.10
CA PHE A 10 -14.85 28.88 11.91
C PHE A 10 -13.68 27.90 12.10
N PHE A 11 -12.72 27.89 11.17
CA PHE A 11 -11.61 26.92 11.14
C PHE A 11 -10.28 27.43 11.72
N PHE A 12 -10.10 28.74 11.92
CA PHE A 12 -8.81 29.28 12.35
C PHE A 12 -8.75 29.53 13.86
N VAL A 13 -7.90 28.76 14.55
CA VAL A 13 -7.45 29.09 15.90
C VAL A 13 -6.84 30.50 15.88
N PRO A 14 -7.19 31.41 16.81
CA PRO A 14 -6.75 32.81 16.83
C PRO A 14 -5.24 33.05 16.67
N SER A 15 -4.41 32.08 17.05
CA SER A 15 -2.95 32.09 16.93
C SER A 15 -2.45 32.14 15.46
N LEU A 16 -3.15 31.49 14.52
CA LEU A 16 -2.75 31.43 13.11
C LEU A 16 -2.98 32.77 12.39
N ARG A 17 -4.02 33.52 12.78
CA ARG A 17 -4.28 34.87 12.23
C ARG A 17 -3.14 35.84 12.54
N GLY A 18 -2.61 35.79 13.76
CA GLY A 18 -1.44 36.57 14.17
C GLY A 18 -0.18 36.20 13.37
N ALA A 19 0.04 34.90 13.12
CA ALA A 19 1.16 34.42 12.32
C ALA A 19 1.09 34.89 10.85
N PHE A 20 -0.11 34.90 10.26
CA PHE A 20 -0.31 35.36 8.88
C PHE A 20 -0.06 36.86 8.73
N ALA A 21 -0.59 37.67 9.64
CA ALA A 21 -0.36 39.11 9.67
C ALA A 21 1.13 39.45 9.85
N TYR A 22 1.82 38.73 10.74
CA TYR A 22 3.27 38.85 10.94
C TYR A 22 4.05 38.49 9.67
N THR A 23 3.67 37.42 8.98
CA THR A 23 4.33 36.98 7.74
C THR A 23 4.18 38.01 6.62
N TYR A 24 2.97 38.53 6.44
CA TYR A 24 2.69 39.59 5.46
C TYR A 24 3.50 40.86 5.74
N GLN A 25 3.58 41.28 7.01
CA GLN A 25 4.36 42.45 7.39
C GLN A 25 5.85 42.30 7.07
N LYS A 26 6.42 41.09 7.22
CA LYS A 26 7.83 40.81 6.92
C LYS A 26 8.12 40.60 5.43
N ALA A 27 7.11 40.28 4.62
CA ALA A 27 7.25 40.23 3.16
C ALA A 27 7.22 41.63 2.52
N LYS A 28 6.61 42.60 3.19
CA LYS A 28 6.41 43.96 2.68
C LYS A 28 7.75 44.65 2.38
N GLY A 29 7.90 45.13 1.14
CA GLY A 29 9.11 45.85 0.69
C GLY A 29 10.19 44.97 0.06
N ILE A 30 9.97 43.66 -0.08
CA ILE A 30 10.88 42.74 -0.78
C ILE A 30 10.28 42.36 -2.14
N SER A 31 11.10 42.34 -3.20
CA SER A 31 10.62 41.95 -4.54
C SER A 31 10.14 40.49 -4.57
N PHE A 32 9.09 40.21 -5.36
CA PHE A 32 8.51 38.87 -5.49
C PHE A 32 9.54 37.80 -5.90
N ARG A 33 10.48 38.14 -6.80
CA ARG A 33 11.57 37.25 -7.20
C ARG A 33 12.40 36.77 -6.01
N TYR A 34 12.76 37.67 -5.10
CA TYR A 34 13.52 37.32 -3.90
C TYR A 34 12.67 36.56 -2.89
N LEU A 35 11.39 36.89 -2.75
CA LEU A 35 10.46 36.14 -1.89
C LEU A 35 10.39 34.66 -2.31
N MET A 36 10.19 34.40 -3.61
CA MET A 36 10.12 33.04 -4.16
C MET A 36 11.46 32.30 -4.10
N HIS A 37 12.56 32.96 -4.45
CA HIS A 37 13.89 32.37 -4.33
C HIS A 37 14.17 31.93 -2.88
N ASP A 38 13.86 32.77 -1.91
CA ASP A 38 14.07 32.48 -0.50
C ASP A 38 13.09 31.41 0.01
N LEU A 39 11.90 31.28 -0.57
CA LEU A 39 11.01 30.13 -0.32
C LEU A 39 11.60 28.83 -0.85
N PHE A 40 11.93 28.76 -2.14
CA PHE A 40 12.44 27.54 -2.77
C PHE A 40 13.73 27.04 -2.13
N SER A 41 14.62 27.95 -1.76
CA SER A 41 15.88 27.55 -1.13
C SER A 41 15.69 27.04 0.32
N VAL A 42 14.62 27.40 1.05
CA VAL A 42 14.26 26.70 2.31
C VAL A 42 13.65 25.35 1.99
N LEU A 43 12.73 25.26 1.03
CA LEU A 43 12.09 24.00 0.65
C LEU A 43 13.12 22.93 0.21
N GLN A 44 14.15 23.35 -0.52
CA GLN A 44 15.24 22.46 -0.95
C GLN A 44 16.01 21.86 0.24
N GLN A 45 16.18 22.60 1.34
CA GLN A 45 16.88 22.12 2.54
C GLN A 45 16.09 21.04 3.29
N VAL A 46 14.77 21.00 3.10
CA VAL A 46 13.85 20.08 3.81
C VAL A 46 13.13 19.12 2.86
N GLY A 47 13.70 18.93 1.66
CA GLY A 47 13.07 18.19 0.56
C GLY A 47 12.55 16.81 0.94
N LEU A 48 13.29 16.04 1.75
CA LEU A 48 12.85 14.69 2.16
C LEU A 48 11.54 14.72 2.96
N MET A 49 11.40 15.64 3.90
CA MET A 49 10.19 15.78 4.72
C MET A 49 8.99 16.21 3.85
N LEU A 50 9.23 17.08 2.86
CA LEU A 50 8.21 17.48 1.89
C LEU A 50 7.80 16.34 0.98
N ILE A 51 8.73 15.49 0.55
CA ILE A 51 8.43 14.29 -0.24
C ILE A 51 7.46 13.39 0.52
N PHE A 52 7.68 13.12 1.81
CA PHE A 52 6.74 12.32 2.60
C PHE A 52 5.37 12.98 2.74
N ALA A 53 5.32 14.31 2.94
CA ALA A 53 4.06 15.05 2.97
C ALA A 53 3.30 14.94 1.63
N ILE A 54 3.99 15.07 0.50
CA ILE A 54 3.41 14.95 -0.85
C ILE A 54 2.92 13.52 -1.10
N ILE A 55 3.75 12.51 -0.81
CA ILE A 55 3.37 11.09 -0.97
C ILE A 55 2.13 10.78 -0.13
N ALA A 56 2.10 11.19 1.14
CA ALA A 56 0.93 11.01 1.99
C ALA A 56 -0.33 11.69 1.42
N SER A 57 -0.17 12.87 0.83
CA SER A 57 -1.27 13.61 0.19
C SER A 57 -1.87 12.82 -0.96
N VAL A 58 -1.02 12.27 -1.84
CA VAL A 58 -1.46 11.43 -2.94
C VAL A 58 -2.16 10.18 -2.41
N ILE A 59 -1.60 9.51 -1.41
CA ILE A 59 -2.17 8.30 -0.81
C ILE A 59 -3.58 8.55 -0.24
N PHE A 60 -3.76 9.58 0.59
CA PHE A 60 -5.01 9.77 1.32
C PHE A 60 -6.07 10.61 0.58
N ILE A 61 -5.68 11.48 -0.36
CA ILE A 61 -6.62 12.37 -1.09
C ILE A 61 -6.91 11.84 -2.49
N VAL A 62 -5.90 11.36 -3.21
CA VAL A 62 -6.02 11.03 -4.64
C VAL A 62 -6.38 9.56 -4.84
N LEU A 63 -5.71 8.65 -4.13
CA LEU A 63 -5.94 7.22 -4.29
C LEU A 63 -7.23 6.80 -3.57
N PRO A 64 -8.19 6.14 -4.26
CA PRO A 64 -9.38 5.60 -3.62
C PRO A 64 -9.04 4.71 -2.43
N GLN A 65 -7.98 3.90 -2.55
CA GLN A 65 -7.56 2.96 -1.51
C GLN A 65 -7.27 3.64 -0.17
N GLY A 66 -6.66 4.83 -0.17
CA GLY A 66 -6.39 5.56 1.06
C GLY A 66 -7.65 6.09 1.72
N ILE A 67 -8.63 6.51 0.92
CA ILE A 67 -9.95 6.97 1.42
C ILE A 67 -10.70 5.81 2.06
N ASP A 68 -10.70 4.62 1.45
CA ASP A 68 -11.43 3.47 2.00
C ASP A 68 -10.81 2.93 3.28
N THR A 69 -9.48 2.96 3.39
CA THR A 69 -8.83 2.59 4.66
C THR A 69 -9.25 3.51 5.81
N LEU A 70 -9.53 4.78 5.54
CA LEU A 70 -10.08 5.71 6.53
C LEU A 70 -11.57 5.43 6.79
N LEU A 71 -12.35 5.03 5.78
CA LEU A 71 -13.73 4.57 5.99
C LEU A 71 -13.77 3.36 6.93
N VAL A 72 -12.86 2.39 6.79
CA VAL A 72 -12.77 1.26 7.71
C VAL A 72 -12.46 1.71 9.15
N VAL A 73 -11.66 2.75 9.35
CA VAL A 73 -11.44 3.34 10.69
C VAL A 73 -12.75 3.86 11.28
N ILE A 74 -13.61 4.49 10.45
CA ILE A 74 -14.92 4.98 10.88
C ILE A 74 -15.90 3.83 11.15
N GLU A 75 -15.93 2.79 10.31
CA GLU A 75 -16.76 1.60 10.54
C GLU A 75 -16.34 0.84 11.80
N ASN A 76 -15.03 0.77 12.10
CA ASN A 76 -14.54 0.17 13.34
C ASN A 76 -14.97 0.98 14.57
N LEU A 77 -14.96 2.32 14.48
CA LEU A 77 -15.50 3.18 15.54
C LEU A 77 -17.00 2.92 15.78
N ASP A 78 -17.78 2.78 14.71
CA ASP A 78 -19.21 2.45 14.78
C ASP A 78 -19.44 1.08 15.45
N ALA A 79 -18.61 0.10 15.09
CA ALA A 79 -18.62 -1.25 15.66
C ALA A 79 -18.06 -1.33 17.10
N GLY A 80 -17.77 -0.21 17.77
CA GLY A 80 -17.26 -0.18 19.14
C GLY A 80 -15.81 -0.63 19.29
N ARG A 81 -15.02 -0.60 18.21
CA ARG A 81 -13.58 -0.96 18.17
C ARG A 81 -12.73 0.27 17.88
N PRO A 82 -12.48 1.14 18.88
CA PRO A 82 -11.82 2.42 18.66
C PRO A 82 -10.30 2.32 18.46
N GLU A 83 -9.70 1.14 18.61
CA GLU A 83 -8.24 0.96 18.59
C GLU A 83 -7.58 1.61 17.38
N ASN A 84 -8.06 1.32 16.16
CA ASN A 84 -7.51 1.84 14.91
C ASN A 84 -7.51 3.38 14.88
N TYR A 85 -8.57 4.00 15.38
CA TYR A 85 -8.69 5.45 15.42
C TYR A 85 -7.79 6.09 16.49
N LEU A 86 -7.67 5.46 17.67
CA LEU A 86 -6.79 5.92 18.73
C LEU A 86 -5.32 5.83 18.30
N PHE A 87 -4.92 4.75 17.65
CA PHE A 87 -3.58 4.61 17.05
C PHE A 87 -3.36 5.62 15.93
N LEU A 88 -4.37 5.91 15.10
CA LEU A 88 -4.26 6.97 14.09
C LEU A 88 -4.00 8.33 14.73
N LEU A 89 -4.77 8.74 15.76
CA LEU A 89 -4.53 10.01 16.46
C LEU A 89 -3.14 10.07 17.10
N LEU A 90 -2.70 8.99 17.75
CA LEU A 90 -1.38 8.91 18.38
C LEU A 90 -0.26 9.05 17.35
N THR A 91 -0.34 8.32 16.24
CA THR A 91 0.69 8.31 15.20
C THR A 91 0.72 9.62 14.41
N LEU A 92 -0.43 10.28 14.22
CA LEU A 92 -0.49 11.64 13.67
C LEU A 92 0.20 12.65 14.59
N PHE A 93 -0.03 12.57 15.91
CA PHE A 93 0.68 13.42 16.87
C PHE A 93 2.20 13.22 16.78
N ILE A 94 2.66 11.97 16.77
CA ILE A 94 4.08 11.63 16.67
C ILE A 94 4.67 12.16 15.35
N TRP A 95 3.98 11.92 14.23
CA TRP A 95 4.42 12.37 12.91
C TRP A 95 4.51 13.90 12.84
N SER A 96 3.52 14.61 13.37
CA SER A 96 3.53 16.07 13.46
C SER A 96 4.74 16.60 14.24
N VAL A 97 4.98 16.09 15.46
CA VAL A 97 6.09 16.52 16.32
C VAL A 97 7.44 16.22 15.69
N VAL A 98 7.63 15.02 15.14
CA VAL A 98 8.90 14.62 14.52
C VAL A 98 9.15 15.37 13.22
N SER A 99 8.12 15.65 12.42
CA SER A 99 8.24 16.45 11.18
C SER A 99 8.69 17.87 11.46
N GLU A 100 8.06 18.54 12.43
CA GLU A 100 8.44 19.90 12.84
C GLU A 100 9.89 19.94 13.35
N PHE A 101 10.23 19.03 14.26
CA PHE A 101 11.59 18.93 14.80
C PHE A 101 12.62 18.64 13.70
N GLY A 102 12.31 17.71 12.80
CA GLY A 102 13.20 17.34 11.72
C GLY A 102 13.42 18.48 10.72
N VAL A 103 12.36 19.20 10.35
CA VAL A 103 12.43 20.40 9.50
C VAL A 103 13.31 21.47 10.15
N ARG A 104 13.08 21.79 11.43
CA ARG A 104 13.94 22.74 12.16
C ARG A 104 15.39 22.32 12.16
N TYR A 105 15.68 21.07 12.53
CA TYR A 105 17.05 20.60 12.59
C TYR A 105 17.73 20.61 11.21
N ALA A 106 17.05 20.16 10.16
CA ALA A 106 17.56 20.19 8.79
C ALA A 106 17.91 21.63 8.36
N ILE A 107 17.05 22.61 8.66
CA ILE A 107 17.32 24.03 8.42
C ILE A 107 18.55 24.49 9.23
N TYR A 108 18.62 24.16 10.53
CA TYR A 108 19.72 24.58 11.40
C TYR A 108 21.08 24.14 10.87
N VAL A 109 21.20 22.93 10.32
CA VAL A 109 22.49 22.39 9.87
C VAL A 109 22.85 22.73 8.42
N SER A 110 21.87 23.05 7.58
CA SER A 110 22.08 23.24 6.13
C SER A 110 21.97 24.69 5.64
N ASP A 111 21.47 25.61 6.45
CA ASP A 111 21.27 26.98 5.99
C ASP A 111 22.58 27.77 5.86
N ASN A 112 22.90 28.25 4.66
CA ASN A 112 24.13 29.02 4.38
C ASN A 112 23.86 30.51 4.10
N SER A 113 22.64 30.98 4.41
CA SER A 113 22.11 32.27 4.00
C SER A 113 22.84 33.50 4.57
N GLY A 114 23.62 33.34 5.65
CA GLY A 114 24.37 34.43 6.30
C GLY A 114 25.53 35.04 5.52
N LYS A 115 25.90 34.49 4.34
CA LYS A 115 27.05 34.98 3.57
C LYS A 115 26.75 36.05 2.53
N SER A 116 25.49 36.33 2.19
CA SER A 116 25.18 37.17 1.00
C SER A 116 23.81 37.87 1.00
N LEU A 117 23.07 37.92 2.10
CA LEU A 117 21.71 38.48 2.15
C LEU A 117 21.63 39.80 2.94
N THR A 118 20.72 40.69 2.54
CA THR A 118 20.38 41.91 3.30
C THR A 118 19.54 41.58 4.53
N ASP A 119 19.54 42.44 5.55
CA ASP A 119 18.81 42.23 6.82
C ASP A 119 17.30 42.00 6.64
N ALA A 120 16.69 42.67 5.66
CA ALA A 120 15.29 42.47 5.31
C ALA A 120 15.04 41.04 4.77
N ARG A 121 15.91 40.56 3.87
CA ARG A 121 15.83 39.20 3.31
C ARG A 121 16.17 38.13 4.35
N VAL A 122 17.15 38.39 5.22
CA VAL A 122 17.48 37.58 6.41
C VAL A 122 16.24 37.37 7.28
N THR A 123 15.51 38.45 7.57
CA THR A 123 14.30 38.40 8.39
C THR A 123 13.18 37.63 7.68
N TRP A 124 12.96 37.89 6.38
CA TRP A 124 11.99 37.14 5.58
C TRP A 124 12.30 35.64 5.55
N ARG A 125 13.56 35.28 5.31
CA ARG A 125 14.03 33.90 5.29
C ARG A 125 13.74 33.17 6.61
N LYS A 126 14.01 33.82 7.76
CA LYS A 126 13.67 33.26 9.08
C LYS A 126 12.16 33.08 9.27
N THR A 127 11.34 34.00 8.75
CA THR A 127 9.89 33.84 8.74
C THR A 127 9.47 32.64 7.90
N VAL A 128 10.02 32.48 6.68
CA VAL A 128 9.76 31.31 5.82
C VAL A 128 10.11 30.01 6.54
N GLN A 129 11.27 29.92 7.18
CA GLN A 129 11.69 28.74 7.96
C GLN A 129 10.67 28.36 9.03
N ARG A 130 10.14 29.35 9.77
CA ARG A 130 9.08 29.12 10.77
C ARG A 130 7.77 28.68 10.14
N VAL A 131 7.38 29.29 9.02
CA VAL A 131 6.16 28.92 8.29
C VAL A 131 6.26 27.47 7.79
N VAL A 132 7.36 27.11 7.14
CA VAL A 132 7.57 25.75 6.63
C VAL A 132 7.54 24.72 7.77
N SER A 133 8.23 24.98 8.89
CA SER A 133 8.18 24.10 10.06
C SER A 133 6.76 23.96 10.64
N GLY A 134 6.06 25.09 10.83
CA GLY A 134 4.70 25.11 11.33
C GLY A 134 3.70 24.43 10.39
N SER A 135 3.89 24.53 9.08
CA SER A 135 3.10 23.80 8.09
C SER A 135 3.32 22.30 8.20
N CYS A 136 4.56 21.83 8.30
CA CYS A 136 4.87 20.40 8.49
C CYS A 136 4.36 19.84 9.82
N LEU A 137 4.27 20.66 10.88
CA LEU A 137 3.63 20.28 12.14
C LEU A 137 2.14 19.98 11.94
N LEU A 138 1.41 20.87 11.26
CA LEU A 138 -0.05 20.76 11.16
C LEU A 138 -0.52 19.87 10.00
N TRP A 139 0.35 19.64 9.00
CA TRP A 139 0.00 18.93 7.78
C TRP A 139 -0.62 17.54 8.00
N PRO A 140 -0.06 16.64 8.85
CA PRO A 140 -0.63 15.31 9.06
C PRO A 140 -2.11 15.34 9.48
N THR A 141 -2.45 16.18 10.46
CA THR A 141 -3.82 16.30 10.98
C THR A 141 -4.76 16.93 9.95
N VAL A 142 -4.30 17.97 9.25
CA VAL A 142 -5.09 18.63 8.18
C VAL A 142 -5.35 17.67 7.03
N LEU A 143 -4.34 16.91 6.61
CA LEU A 143 -4.43 15.92 5.56
C LEU A 143 -5.50 14.87 5.86
N VAL A 144 -5.46 14.25 7.05
CA VAL A 144 -6.46 13.26 7.43
C VAL A 144 -7.85 13.89 7.58
N GLY A 145 -7.94 15.12 8.09
CA GLY A 145 -9.20 15.86 8.15
C GLY A 145 -9.82 16.08 6.76
N ILE A 146 -9.04 16.52 5.78
CA ILE A 146 -9.49 16.67 4.38
C ILE A 146 -9.92 15.31 3.82
N SER A 147 -9.13 14.27 4.07
CA SER A 147 -9.39 12.92 3.54
C SER A 147 -10.68 12.33 4.12
N LEU A 148 -10.96 12.54 5.42
CA LEU A 148 -12.23 12.17 6.04
C LEU A 148 -13.42 12.98 5.51
N LEU A 149 -13.24 14.25 5.16
CA LEU A 149 -14.29 15.04 4.51
C LEU A 149 -14.63 14.49 3.12
N ILE A 150 -13.61 14.09 2.35
CA ILE A 150 -13.81 13.42 1.06
C ILE A 150 -14.50 12.07 1.26
N SER A 151 -14.06 11.28 2.23
CA SER A 151 -14.69 9.99 2.61
C SER A 151 -16.17 10.17 2.96
N PHE A 152 -16.48 11.14 3.81
CA PHE A 152 -17.85 11.48 4.21
C PHE A 152 -18.71 11.85 3.00
N GLY A 153 -18.21 12.69 2.10
CA GLY A 153 -18.92 13.10 0.88
C GLY A 153 -19.18 11.95 -0.11
N ARG A 154 -18.39 10.88 -0.06
CA ARG A 154 -18.59 9.67 -0.89
C ARG A 154 -19.57 8.68 -0.28
N HIS A 155 -19.85 8.78 1.01
CA HIS A 155 -20.68 7.80 1.70
C HIS A 155 -22.18 8.08 1.47
N LYS A 156 -22.87 7.13 0.82
CA LYS A 156 -24.28 7.28 0.42
C LYS A 156 -25.30 7.16 1.57
N ASP A 157 -24.96 6.44 2.64
CA ASP A 157 -25.85 6.23 3.79
C ASP A 157 -25.29 6.92 5.04
N LEU A 158 -25.57 8.22 5.17
CA LEU A 158 -25.00 9.06 6.23
C LEU A 158 -25.69 8.87 7.58
N GLY A 159 -26.91 8.34 7.60
CA GLY A 159 -27.73 8.27 8.81
C GLY A 159 -27.13 7.37 9.90
N ALA A 160 -26.61 6.21 9.51
CA ALA A 160 -26.06 5.22 10.45
C ALA A 160 -24.69 5.63 11.02
N ILE A 161 -23.82 6.25 10.21
CA ILE A 161 -22.41 6.47 10.57
C ILE A 161 -22.03 7.93 10.83
N ALA A 162 -22.99 8.85 10.86
CA ALA A 162 -22.73 10.28 11.12
C ALA A 162 -22.05 10.51 12.48
N LEU A 163 -22.47 9.79 13.53
CA LEU A 163 -21.90 9.93 14.87
C LEU A 163 -20.41 9.55 14.92
N PRO A 164 -19.98 8.37 14.41
CA PRO A 164 -18.56 8.02 14.24
C PRO A 164 -17.73 9.10 13.52
N TYR A 165 -18.26 9.70 12.44
CA TYR A 165 -17.58 10.82 11.77
C TYR A 165 -17.45 12.05 12.66
N VAL A 166 -18.49 12.43 13.40
CA VAL A 166 -18.44 13.57 14.34
C VAL A 166 -17.39 13.31 15.44
N VAL A 167 -17.33 12.09 15.98
CA VAL A 167 -16.29 11.69 16.95
C VAL A 167 -14.90 11.80 16.32
N ALA A 168 -14.74 11.33 15.08
CA ALA A 168 -13.48 11.40 14.36
C ALA A 168 -13.03 12.86 14.10
N PHE A 169 -13.91 13.73 13.62
CA PHE A 169 -13.60 15.15 13.42
C PHE A 169 -13.30 15.86 14.74
N THR A 170 -14.02 15.53 15.82
CA THR A 170 -13.80 16.12 17.14
C THR A 170 -12.42 15.75 17.67
N GLY A 171 -12.03 14.47 17.60
CA GLY A 171 -10.70 14.04 18.05
C GLY A 171 -9.57 14.66 17.22
N LEU A 172 -9.73 14.79 15.90
CA LEU A 172 -8.77 15.52 15.05
C LEU A 172 -8.70 17.01 15.39
N TYR A 173 -9.83 17.65 15.69
CA TYR A 173 -9.85 19.06 16.11
C TYR A 173 -9.15 19.26 17.46
N VAL A 174 -9.36 18.35 18.42
CA VAL A 174 -8.65 18.34 19.69
C VAL A 174 -7.15 18.18 19.46
N LEU A 175 -6.73 17.22 18.63
CA LEU A 175 -5.33 17.03 18.27
C LEU A 175 -4.72 18.28 17.63
N PHE A 176 -5.41 18.87 16.64
CA PHE A 176 -5.00 20.10 15.98
C PHE A 176 -4.83 21.25 16.99
N SER A 177 -5.76 21.38 17.94
CA SER A 177 -5.73 22.39 19.00
C SER A 177 -4.55 22.17 19.95
N VAL A 178 -4.30 20.92 20.35
CA VAL A 178 -3.14 20.54 21.18
C VAL A 178 -1.83 20.90 20.48
N LEU A 179 -1.66 20.50 19.22
CA LEU A 179 -0.47 20.81 18.42
C LEU A 179 -0.26 22.33 18.29
N THR A 180 -1.33 23.06 18.00
CA THR A 180 -1.27 24.52 17.85
C THR A 180 -0.88 25.22 19.16
N ASN A 181 -1.44 24.78 20.29
CA ASN A 181 -1.16 25.34 21.61
C ASN A 181 0.26 25.01 22.10
N LEU A 182 0.77 23.83 21.76
CA LEU A 182 2.14 23.43 22.10
C LEU A 182 3.20 24.28 21.38
N TYR A 183 2.93 24.74 20.15
CA TYR A 183 3.95 25.34 19.28
C TYR A 183 3.78 26.84 18.95
N PHE A 184 2.56 27.40 18.97
CA PHE A 184 2.33 28.80 18.53
C PHE A 184 2.00 29.80 19.64
N ILE A 185 1.58 29.37 20.83
CA ILE A 185 1.28 30.29 21.94
C ILE A 185 2.59 30.70 22.63
N LYS A 186 2.93 31.99 22.69
CA LYS A 186 4.12 32.47 23.43
C LYS A 186 3.98 32.28 24.95
N ALA A 187 5.05 31.83 25.60
CA ALA A 187 5.10 31.55 27.05
C ALA A 187 4.71 32.74 27.96
N GLU A 188 4.88 33.99 27.50
CA GLU A 188 4.54 35.19 28.28
C GLU A 188 3.05 35.34 28.58
N ALA A 189 2.17 34.63 27.86
CA ALA A 189 0.72 34.72 28.04
C ALA A 189 0.12 33.59 28.91
N SER A 190 0.88 32.56 29.27
CA SER A 190 0.35 31.36 29.96
C SER A 190 0.80 31.28 31.42
N LYS A 191 -0.17 31.33 32.34
CA LYS A 191 -0.01 31.03 33.78
C LYS A 191 0.64 29.64 33.99
N PRO A 192 1.32 29.40 35.13
CA PRO A 192 2.12 28.19 35.36
C PRO A 192 1.21 26.97 35.57
N ARG A 193 0.75 26.34 34.48
CA ARG A 193 0.09 25.04 34.53
C ARG A 193 0.75 24.12 33.51
N LEU A 194 1.43 23.10 34.03
CA LEU A 194 2.19 22.04 33.36
C LEU A 194 3.02 22.53 32.15
N ASN A 195 4.33 22.64 32.33
CA ASN A 195 5.31 22.83 31.24
C ASN A 195 5.43 21.58 30.35
N LEU A 196 4.32 21.07 29.81
CA LEU A 196 4.24 19.95 28.85
C LEU A 196 5.16 20.19 27.63
N ARG A 197 5.44 21.45 27.29
CA ARG A 197 6.37 21.84 26.22
C ARG A 197 7.81 21.37 26.41
N ARG A 198 8.26 21.19 27.66
CA ARG A 198 9.59 20.66 27.98
C ARG A 198 9.70 19.14 27.80
N LEU A 199 8.57 18.43 27.73
CA LEU A 199 8.54 16.98 27.53
C LEU A 199 8.74 16.57 26.07
N PHE A 200 8.51 17.51 25.13
CA PHE A 200 8.67 17.29 23.69
C PHE A 200 9.84 18.13 23.16
N PRO A 201 10.49 17.71 22.06
CA PRO A 201 11.63 18.42 21.47
C PRO A 201 11.20 19.70 20.73
N THR A 202 10.48 20.60 21.40
CA THR A 202 10.05 21.91 20.88
C THR A 202 11.21 22.90 20.87
N ALA A 203 11.11 24.01 20.14
CA ALA A 203 12.16 25.04 20.16
C ALA A 203 12.38 25.63 21.57
N GLU A 204 11.30 25.77 22.35
CA GLU A 204 11.33 26.27 23.73
C GLU A 204 11.86 25.26 24.76
N SER A 205 12.07 24.00 24.36
CA SER A 205 12.68 22.98 25.24
C SER A 205 14.19 23.11 25.37
N LEU A 206 14.84 23.91 24.50
CA LEU A 206 16.27 24.19 24.56
C LEU A 206 16.59 25.21 25.66
N PRO A 207 17.78 25.13 26.29
CA PRO A 207 18.27 26.21 27.14
C PRO A 207 18.29 27.55 26.40
N ALA A 208 18.06 28.65 27.11
CA ALA A 208 18.00 30.00 26.51
C ALA A 208 19.24 30.33 25.69
N THR A 209 20.42 29.87 26.11
CA THR A 209 21.68 30.01 25.37
C THR A 209 21.63 29.31 24.01
N GLU A 210 21.38 27.99 23.99
CA GLU A 210 21.27 27.23 22.73
C GLU A 210 20.18 27.79 21.83
N TYR A 211 18.99 28.09 22.37
CA TYR A 211 17.86 28.65 21.62
C TYR A 211 18.20 29.99 20.93
N ASN A 212 18.86 30.91 21.65
CA ASN A 212 19.27 32.19 21.10
C ASN A 212 20.25 32.02 19.94
N TRP A 213 21.20 31.10 20.05
CA TRP A 213 22.21 30.91 19.01
C TRP A 213 21.72 30.12 17.80
N VAL A 214 20.88 29.09 18.01
CA VAL A 214 20.21 28.38 16.93
C VAL A 214 19.31 29.32 16.10
N SER A 215 18.66 30.29 16.74
CA SER A 215 17.82 31.28 16.04
C SER A 215 18.60 32.43 15.41
N ARG A 216 19.85 32.66 15.82
CA ARG A 216 20.74 33.71 15.28
C ARG A 216 21.56 33.23 14.09
N LEU A 217 22.09 32.00 14.15
CA LEU A 217 23.07 31.48 13.21
C LEU A 217 22.48 30.88 11.94
N TYR A 218 23.29 30.88 10.89
CA TYR A 218 23.02 30.26 9.60
C TYR A 218 23.98 29.10 9.38
N GLY A 219 23.49 27.89 9.65
CA GLY A 219 24.30 26.70 9.69
C GLY A 219 25.00 26.67 11.04
N ILE A 220 24.40 25.99 12.01
CA ILE A 220 24.86 26.00 13.42
C ILE A 220 26.29 25.46 13.60
N TYR A 221 26.82 24.74 12.62
CA TYR A 221 28.21 24.28 12.62
C TYR A 221 29.13 25.13 11.74
N ASN A 222 28.62 26.05 10.94
CA ASN A 222 29.45 26.95 10.15
C ASN A 222 30.26 27.88 11.06
N ASN A 223 31.37 28.39 10.53
CA ASN A 223 32.15 29.39 11.26
C ASN A 223 31.29 30.64 11.44
N TYR A 224 31.23 31.15 12.66
CA TYR A 224 30.56 32.40 12.96
C TYR A 224 31.47 33.57 12.65
N VAL A 225 30.95 34.56 11.94
CA VAL A 225 31.68 35.77 11.59
C VAL A 225 31.07 36.93 12.35
N TYR A 226 31.86 37.57 13.21
CA TYR A 226 31.53 38.85 13.81
C TYR A 226 32.22 39.95 13.02
N SER A 227 31.47 40.96 12.58
CA SER A 227 32.01 42.09 11.81
C SER A 227 31.68 43.39 12.51
N LEU A 228 32.67 44.29 12.59
CA LEU A 228 32.52 45.62 13.16
C LEU A 228 33.00 46.66 12.12
N PRO A 229 32.21 47.69 11.78
CA PRO A 229 32.67 48.76 10.92
C PRO A 229 33.91 49.44 11.51
N ASN A 230 34.94 49.62 10.68
CA ASN A 230 36.12 50.42 11.01
C ASN A 230 35.79 51.91 10.77
N GLN A 231 36.25 52.79 11.67
CA GLN A 231 35.70 54.13 11.91
C GLN A 231 35.86 55.18 10.80
N GLY A 232 36.15 54.84 9.54
CA GLY A 232 36.24 55.81 8.44
C GLY A 232 34.95 56.60 8.12
N GLN A 233 33.88 56.48 8.93
CA GLN A 233 32.57 57.11 8.73
C GLN A 233 31.92 57.74 9.98
N PHE A 234 32.59 57.79 11.15
CA PHE A 234 32.03 58.53 12.28
C PHE A 234 32.27 60.04 12.07
N ASN A 235 31.31 60.74 11.48
CA ASN A 235 31.36 62.18 11.19
C ASN A 235 31.10 63.08 12.43
N GLU A 236 31.50 62.67 13.64
CA GLU A 236 31.37 63.51 14.84
C GLU A 236 32.68 63.58 15.65
N PRO A 237 32.94 64.68 16.40
CA PRO A 237 34.18 64.83 17.15
C PRO A 237 34.30 63.72 18.19
N GLU A 238 35.40 62.96 18.14
CA GLU A 238 35.65 61.86 19.09
C GLU A 238 35.60 62.39 20.54
N SER A 239 34.63 61.90 21.33
CA SER A 239 34.72 62.03 22.78
C SER A 239 36.01 61.35 23.27
N GLY A 240 36.72 61.92 24.25
CA GLY A 240 38.02 61.41 24.71
C GLY A 240 38.02 59.94 25.17
N LEU A 241 36.86 59.40 25.54
CA LEU A 241 36.68 57.98 25.89
C LEU A 241 36.73 57.05 24.67
N VAL A 242 36.20 57.48 23.51
CA VAL A 242 36.21 56.70 22.26
C VAL A 242 37.63 56.65 21.68
N ALA A 243 38.34 57.78 21.71
CA ALA A 243 39.74 57.85 21.30
C ALA A 243 40.64 56.96 22.19
N GLN A 244 40.45 56.98 23.51
CA GLN A 244 41.16 56.08 24.44
C GLN A 244 40.86 54.60 24.18
N PHE A 245 39.59 54.27 23.94
CA PHE A 245 39.19 52.91 23.61
C PHE A 245 39.85 52.44 22.30
N ASN A 246 39.81 53.25 21.25
CA ASN A 246 40.43 52.95 19.95
C ASN A 246 41.95 52.75 20.07
N ASN A 247 42.64 53.61 20.80
CA ASN A 247 44.09 53.53 20.97
C ASN A 247 44.49 52.26 21.74
N THR A 248 43.73 51.91 22.79
CA THR A 248 43.94 50.69 23.58
C THR A 248 43.62 49.42 22.79
N PHE A 249 42.55 49.46 22.00
CA PHE A 249 42.11 48.35 21.14
C PHE A 249 43.12 48.06 20.02
N ASN A 250 43.72 49.09 19.42
CA ASN A 250 44.71 48.92 18.35
C ASN A 250 46.12 48.54 18.84
N THR A 251 46.43 48.69 20.13
CA THR A 251 47.76 48.41 20.70
C THR A 251 47.85 47.08 21.45
N SER A 252 46.75 46.54 21.97
CA SER A 252 46.75 45.26 22.69
C SER A 252 46.15 44.13 21.84
N ASP A 253 46.96 43.16 21.47
CA ASP A 253 46.51 41.95 20.76
C ASP A 253 45.55 41.11 21.59
N ASP A 254 45.75 41.05 22.91
CA ASP A 254 44.88 40.33 23.84
C ASP A 254 43.48 40.95 23.93
N LEU A 255 43.38 42.29 23.98
CA LEU A 255 42.09 42.97 23.94
C LEU A 255 41.41 42.84 22.58
N ARG A 256 42.17 42.90 21.48
CA ARG A 256 41.64 42.72 20.10
C ARG A 256 41.08 41.33 19.86
N ASN A 257 41.81 40.29 20.25
CA ASN A 257 41.39 38.91 20.04
C ASN A 257 40.20 38.53 20.95
N ASN A 258 40.15 39.08 22.17
CA ASN A 258 39.07 38.81 23.11
C ASN A 258 37.89 39.79 23.02
N PHE A 259 37.93 40.82 22.17
CA PHE A 259 36.92 41.89 22.19
C PHE A 259 35.47 41.39 22.05
N PRO A 260 35.10 40.55 21.06
CA PRO A 260 33.73 40.05 20.93
C PRO A 260 33.28 39.14 22.09
N GLN A 261 34.22 38.60 22.86
CA GLN A 261 33.96 37.75 24.05
C GLN A 261 34.13 38.51 25.38
N SER A 262 34.57 39.77 25.34
CA SER A 262 34.84 40.60 26.51
C SER A 262 33.57 41.06 27.23
N LYS A 263 33.71 41.86 28.29
CA LYS A 263 32.56 42.50 28.97
C LYS A 263 32.02 43.74 28.22
N VAL A 264 32.68 44.17 27.15
CA VAL A 264 32.40 45.42 26.45
C VAL A 264 31.17 45.33 25.51
N PRO A 265 31.00 44.28 24.68
CA PRO A 265 29.80 44.12 23.87
C PRO A 265 28.54 43.96 24.74
N SER A 266 27.39 44.44 24.24
CA SER A 266 26.10 44.20 24.89
C SER A 266 25.82 42.69 24.97
N ASN A 267 25.05 42.25 25.97
CA ASN A 267 24.70 40.83 26.13
C ASN A 267 24.08 40.20 24.86
N ASP A 268 23.47 41.02 24.00
CA ASP A 268 22.92 40.57 22.72
C ASP A 268 23.94 40.41 21.59
N THR A 269 25.11 41.04 21.68
CA THR A 269 26.17 40.95 20.66
C THR A 269 27.40 40.18 21.12
N LYS A 270 27.44 39.82 22.41
CA LYS A 270 28.53 39.06 23.03
C LYS A 270 28.61 37.64 22.47
N VAL A 271 29.79 37.27 21.99
CA VAL A 271 30.11 35.91 21.53
C VAL A 271 30.37 35.01 22.74
N PRO A 272 29.90 33.75 22.75
CA PRO A 272 30.10 32.84 23.87
C PRO A 272 31.58 32.51 24.05
N ALA A 273 32.02 32.28 25.29
CA ALA A 273 33.41 31.94 25.58
C ALA A 273 33.81 30.58 24.99
N GLU A 274 32.84 29.71 24.75
CA GLU A 274 33.03 28.39 24.15
C GLU A 274 33.36 28.44 22.66
N PHE A 275 33.15 29.57 21.98
CA PHE A 275 33.49 29.71 20.57
C PHE A 275 35.01 29.90 20.42
N GLU A 276 35.64 29.10 19.57
CA GLU A 276 37.09 29.12 19.39
C GLU A 276 37.46 30.13 18.30
N LEU A 277 38.27 31.15 18.62
CA LEU A 277 38.73 32.11 17.61
C LEU A 277 39.66 31.41 16.59
N ILE A 278 39.30 31.45 15.30
CA ILE A 278 40.14 30.95 14.21
C ILE A 278 41.08 32.05 13.73
N SER A 279 40.53 33.23 13.44
CA SER A 279 41.30 34.33 12.86
C SER A 279 40.64 35.68 13.12
N PHE A 280 41.48 36.70 13.29
CA PHE A 280 41.12 38.10 13.21
C PHE A 280 41.69 38.69 11.91
N SER A 281 40.86 39.43 11.17
CA SER A 281 41.26 40.10 9.93
C SER A 281 41.04 41.61 10.07
N PRO A 282 42.11 42.42 10.11
CA PRO A 282 42.00 43.86 10.31
C PRO A 282 41.53 44.62 9.07
N GLN A 283 41.66 44.03 7.87
CA GLN A 283 41.22 44.61 6.59
C GLN A 283 40.80 43.50 5.62
N LEU A 284 39.58 43.57 5.07
CA LEU A 284 39.10 42.67 4.02
C LEU A 284 39.34 43.30 2.64
N PRO A 285 39.83 42.55 1.62
CA PRO A 285 40.02 43.08 0.27
C PRO A 285 38.73 43.65 -0.38
N ALA A 286 37.56 43.10 -0.03
CA ALA A 286 36.27 43.53 -0.57
C ALA A 286 35.61 44.67 0.24
N HIS A 287 35.96 44.83 1.51
CA HIS A 287 35.42 45.85 2.42
C HIS A 287 36.56 46.36 3.32
N PRO A 288 37.38 47.33 2.85
CA PRO A 288 38.59 47.76 3.55
C PRO A 288 38.33 48.45 4.90
N HIS A 289 37.06 48.75 5.21
CA HIS A 289 36.64 49.44 6.42
C HIS A 289 35.83 48.53 7.37
N THR A 290 36.13 47.24 7.46
CA THR A 290 35.42 46.33 8.37
C THR A 290 36.39 45.38 9.05
N LEU A 291 36.36 45.36 10.39
CA LEU A 291 37.10 44.40 11.22
C LEU A 291 36.30 43.10 11.30
N GLN A 292 36.97 41.96 11.14
CA GLN A 292 36.30 40.66 11.11
C GLN A 292 36.96 39.66 12.06
N TRP A 293 36.15 39.00 12.88
CA TRP A 293 36.54 37.86 13.70
C TRP A 293 35.81 36.63 13.21
N THR A 294 36.55 35.56 12.96
CA THR A 294 35.99 34.27 12.55
C THR A 294 36.15 33.29 13.70
N TYR A 295 35.03 32.78 14.19
CA TYR A 295 34.96 31.81 15.28
C TYR A 295 34.51 30.45 14.78
N ARG A 296 35.14 29.39 15.27
CA ARG A 296 34.65 28.02 15.16
C ARG A 296 33.68 27.73 16.28
N ILE A 297 32.52 27.19 15.94
CA ILE A 297 31.55 26.73 16.92
C ILE A 297 31.83 25.25 17.24
N PRO A 298 32.23 24.89 18.47
CA PRO A 298 32.42 23.49 18.80
C PRO A 298 31.07 22.77 18.86
N ALA A 299 31.02 21.52 18.38
CA ALA A 299 29.80 20.70 18.49
C ALA A 299 29.35 20.50 19.95
N GLY A 300 30.28 20.62 20.90
CA GLY A 300 29.98 20.59 22.33
C GLY A 300 29.14 21.76 22.85
N PHE A 301 28.88 22.80 22.05
CA PHE A 301 28.03 23.93 22.44
C PHE A 301 26.54 23.57 22.45
N TYR A 302 26.08 22.71 21.52
CA TYR A 302 24.67 22.32 21.37
C TYR A 302 24.34 21.00 22.05
N LYS A 303 24.75 20.81 23.32
CA LYS A 303 24.62 19.51 24.01
C LYS A 303 23.17 19.04 24.11
N ASN A 304 22.24 19.95 24.44
CA ASN A 304 20.84 19.58 24.65
C ASN A 304 20.14 19.32 23.33
N LEU A 305 20.38 20.15 22.30
CA LEU A 305 19.88 19.87 20.95
C LEU A 305 20.38 18.51 20.44
N HIS A 306 21.66 18.19 20.59
CA HIS A 306 22.20 16.90 20.18
C HIS A 306 21.59 15.73 20.96
N LYS A 307 21.33 15.90 22.26
CA LYS A 307 20.62 14.89 23.07
C LYS A 307 19.21 14.64 22.54
N GLN A 308 18.48 15.69 22.17
CA GLN A 308 17.15 15.56 21.56
C GLN A 308 17.21 14.85 20.20
N VAL A 309 18.16 15.22 19.34
CA VAL A 309 18.36 14.56 18.04
C VAL A 309 18.64 13.06 18.21
N VAL A 310 19.59 12.70 19.07
CA VAL A 310 19.93 11.30 19.34
C VAL A 310 18.74 10.54 19.91
N MET A 311 17.99 11.14 20.83
CA MET A 311 16.79 10.52 21.40
C MET A 311 15.72 10.25 20.33
N VAL A 312 15.39 11.25 19.50
CA VAL A 312 14.39 11.10 18.42
C VAL A 312 14.85 10.05 17.40
N ALA A 313 16.13 10.06 17.01
CA ALA A 313 16.68 9.09 16.06
C ALA A 313 16.68 7.67 16.62
N LEU A 314 17.10 7.47 17.87
CA LEU A 314 17.13 6.15 18.51
C LEU A 314 15.71 5.60 18.75
N LEU A 315 14.78 6.41 19.25
CA LEU A 315 13.39 5.99 19.42
C LEU A 315 12.77 5.59 18.08
N SER A 316 13.02 6.39 17.02
CA SER A 316 12.55 6.09 15.67
C SER A 316 13.13 4.77 15.16
N LEU A 317 14.43 4.53 15.36
CA LEU A 317 15.10 3.29 14.96
C LEU A 317 14.58 2.08 15.74
N ILE A 318 14.33 2.23 17.05
CA ILE A 318 13.79 1.16 17.90
C ILE A 318 12.38 0.79 17.45
N VAL A 319 11.48 1.76 17.34
CA VAL A 319 10.09 1.53 16.89
C VAL A 319 10.08 0.91 15.50
N PHE A 320 10.89 1.45 14.60
CA PHE A 320 11.01 0.93 13.23
C PHE A 320 11.48 -0.53 13.21
N THR A 321 12.53 -0.85 13.98
CA THR A 321 13.09 -2.22 14.04
C THR A 321 12.10 -3.19 14.68
N VAL A 322 11.43 -2.79 15.76
CA VAL A 322 10.42 -3.62 16.44
C VAL A 322 9.28 -3.97 15.49
N ILE A 323 8.68 -2.99 14.82
CA ILE A 323 7.57 -3.25 13.88
C ILE A 323 8.03 -4.11 12.71
N SER A 324 9.23 -3.87 12.18
CA SER A 324 9.81 -4.66 11.08
C SER A 324 9.84 -6.16 11.40
N ILE A 325 10.18 -6.53 12.64
CA ILE A 325 10.32 -7.92 13.05
C ILE A 325 9.05 -8.53 13.66
N ILE A 326 7.94 -7.82 13.86
CA ILE A 326 6.72 -8.44 14.40
C ILE A 326 6.14 -9.45 13.36
N PRO A 327 5.91 -10.73 13.71
CA PRO A 327 5.26 -11.69 12.83
C PRO A 327 3.83 -11.26 12.48
N VAL A 328 3.35 -11.59 11.27
CA VAL A 328 1.94 -11.30 10.92
C VAL A 328 0.99 -12.09 11.81
N SER A 329 1.37 -13.27 12.30
CA SER A 329 0.51 -14.08 13.19
C SER A 329 0.40 -13.55 14.64
N THR A 330 1.09 -12.45 15.00
CA THR A 330 1.01 -11.92 16.36
C THR A 330 -0.36 -11.31 16.65
N ASN A 331 -1.05 -11.92 17.61
CA ASN A 331 -2.33 -11.46 18.10
C ASN A 331 -2.16 -10.76 19.46
N TRP A 332 -2.89 -9.66 19.67
CA TRP A 332 -3.00 -8.93 20.92
C TRP A 332 -4.48 -8.75 21.25
N GLU A 333 -4.91 -9.18 22.43
CA GLU A 333 -6.31 -9.04 22.90
C GLU A 333 -7.37 -9.56 21.89
N GLY A 334 -7.04 -10.60 21.12
CA GLY A 334 -7.96 -11.23 20.16
C GLY A 334 -7.93 -10.66 18.74
N SER A 335 -7.20 -9.56 18.51
CA SER A 335 -7.01 -8.94 17.18
C SER A 335 -5.57 -9.11 16.69
N ASN A 336 -5.37 -9.11 15.38
CA ASN A 336 -4.04 -9.10 14.79
C ASN A 336 -3.35 -7.76 15.09
N PHE A 337 -2.06 -7.75 15.44
CA PHE A 337 -1.32 -6.52 15.76
C PHE A 337 -1.42 -5.46 14.64
N PHE A 338 -1.24 -5.85 13.38
CA PHE A 338 -1.27 -4.90 12.27
C PHE A 338 -2.69 -4.40 11.99
N GLU A 339 -3.69 -5.28 12.04
CA GLU A 339 -5.11 -4.90 11.87
C GLU A 339 -5.58 -3.90 12.96
N MET A 340 -5.11 -4.08 14.20
CA MET A 340 -5.41 -3.19 15.34
C MET A 340 -4.82 -1.78 15.16
N LEU A 341 -3.62 -1.66 14.58
CA LEU A 341 -3.05 -0.35 14.23
C LEU A 341 -3.77 0.23 13.00
N GLY A 342 -4.03 -0.60 12.00
CA GLY A 342 -4.57 -0.21 10.70
C GLY A 342 -3.54 0.47 9.79
N ALA A 343 -3.74 0.34 8.48
CA ALA A 343 -2.83 0.90 7.47
C ALA A 343 -2.58 2.43 7.61
N PRO A 344 -3.59 3.30 7.88
CA PRO A 344 -3.36 4.73 8.03
C PRO A 344 -2.40 5.10 9.16
N ALA A 345 -2.53 4.45 10.32
CA ALA A 345 -1.67 4.69 11.48
C ALA A 345 -0.24 4.18 11.22
N LEU A 346 -0.10 3.03 10.57
CA LEU A 346 1.20 2.47 10.17
C LEU A 346 1.95 3.40 9.21
N VAL A 347 1.27 4.00 8.22
CA VAL A 347 1.88 4.99 7.30
C VAL A 347 2.34 6.24 8.05
N ALA A 348 1.49 6.81 8.91
CA ALA A 348 1.85 7.98 9.72
C ALA A 348 3.06 7.69 10.62
N LEU A 349 3.07 6.54 11.29
CA LEU A 349 4.18 6.12 12.14
C LEU A 349 5.48 5.88 11.37
N ALA A 350 5.38 5.26 10.18
CA ALA A 350 6.52 5.02 9.32
C ALA A 350 7.19 6.34 8.91
N PHE A 351 6.42 7.32 8.43
CA PHE A 351 6.95 8.64 8.07
C PHE A 351 7.58 9.35 9.26
N ALA A 352 7.00 9.24 10.46
CA ALA A 352 7.63 9.75 11.66
C ALA A 352 8.99 9.09 11.92
N CYS A 353 9.06 7.76 11.85
CA CYS A 353 10.30 7.02 12.08
C CYS A 353 11.36 7.35 11.03
N TRP A 354 11.00 7.42 9.75
CA TRP A 354 11.91 7.74 8.66
C TRP A 354 12.49 9.14 8.81
N ILE A 355 11.66 10.14 9.16
CA ILE A 355 12.13 11.50 9.45
C ILE A 355 13.09 11.48 10.64
N GLY A 356 12.74 10.83 11.74
CA GLY A 356 13.60 10.78 12.93
C GLY A 356 14.95 10.10 12.68
N MET A 357 14.97 8.99 11.92
CA MET A 357 16.21 8.34 11.48
C MET A 357 17.04 9.25 10.56
N TYR A 358 16.40 9.95 9.61
CA TYR A 358 17.07 10.89 8.72
C TYR A 358 17.71 12.07 9.47
N VAL A 359 17.05 12.59 10.51
CA VAL A 359 17.63 13.61 11.40
C VAL A 359 18.90 13.07 12.09
N GLY A 360 18.89 11.80 12.49
CA GLY A 360 20.08 11.11 13.00
C GLY A 360 21.23 11.06 11.98
N VAL A 361 20.92 10.74 10.72
CA VAL A 361 21.89 10.75 9.62
C VAL A 361 22.46 12.15 9.38
N LEU A 362 21.62 13.19 9.39
CA LEU A 362 22.08 14.59 9.28
C LEU A 362 23.01 14.98 10.44
N TYR A 363 22.71 14.54 11.66
CA TYR A 363 23.57 14.79 12.81
C TYR A 363 24.92 14.09 12.68
N LEU A 364 24.96 12.85 12.18
CA LEU A 364 26.21 12.17 11.90
C LEU A 364 27.02 12.93 10.85
N ASP A 365 26.42 13.30 9.72
CA ASP A 365 27.11 14.02 8.63
C ASP A 365 27.64 15.39 9.07
N PHE A 366 26.79 16.22 9.68
CA PHE A 366 27.12 17.62 9.93
C PHE A 366 27.83 17.88 11.27
N ALA A 367 27.58 17.06 12.29
CA ALA A 367 28.15 17.28 13.63
C ALA A 367 29.34 16.38 13.94
N ARG A 368 29.24 15.07 13.64
CA ARG A 368 30.25 14.07 14.07
C ARG A 368 31.28 13.75 13.01
N LEU A 369 30.84 13.52 11.78
CA LEU A 369 31.65 13.08 10.64
C LEU A 369 31.90 14.20 9.63
N ARG A 370 31.77 15.46 10.05
CA ARG A 370 31.91 16.63 9.18
C ARG A 370 33.24 16.70 8.41
N LYS A 371 34.32 16.22 9.03
CA LYS A 371 35.66 16.20 8.40
C LYS A 371 35.89 14.95 7.54
N TRP A 372 35.00 13.97 7.64
CA TRP A 372 35.13 12.74 6.89
C TRP A 372 34.76 13.03 5.43
N PRO A 373 35.55 12.54 4.44
CA PRO A 373 35.38 12.92 3.04
C PRO A 373 34.09 12.38 2.43
N VAL A 374 33.48 11.37 3.05
CA VAL A 374 32.30 10.67 2.54
C VAL A 374 31.15 10.85 3.54
N SER A 375 29.97 11.24 3.05
CA SER A 375 28.77 11.33 3.90
C SER A 375 28.16 9.95 4.16
N ILE A 376 27.51 9.79 5.31
CA ILE A 376 26.72 8.58 5.63
C ILE A 376 25.62 8.38 4.59
N ARG A 377 25.00 9.46 4.10
CA ARG A 377 24.01 9.36 3.02
C ARG A 377 24.58 8.74 1.75
N PHE A 378 25.81 9.10 1.37
CA PHE A 378 26.49 8.49 0.24
C PHE A 378 26.82 7.02 0.49
N LEU A 379 27.25 6.66 1.70
CA LEU A 379 27.46 5.25 2.05
C LEU A 379 26.17 4.43 2.02
N LEU A 380 25.05 4.98 2.50
CA LEU A 380 23.75 4.33 2.42
C LEU A 380 23.32 4.13 0.95
N LEU A 381 23.62 5.08 0.08
CA LEU A 381 23.41 4.93 -1.36
C LEU A 381 24.28 3.81 -1.96
N CYS A 382 25.57 3.77 -1.62
CA CYS A 382 26.46 2.68 -2.03
C CYS A 382 25.97 1.32 -1.52
N LEU A 383 25.51 1.26 -0.27
CA LEU A 383 24.94 0.05 0.32
C LEU A 383 23.67 -0.37 -0.41
N LEU A 384 22.77 0.56 -0.74
CA LEU A 384 21.57 0.28 -1.52
C LEU A 384 21.90 -0.28 -2.91
N ILE A 385 22.89 0.30 -3.60
CA ILE A 385 23.35 -0.17 -4.92
C ILE A 385 24.00 -1.56 -4.81
N TYR A 386 24.81 -1.79 -3.78
CA TYR A 386 25.42 -3.10 -3.55
C TYR A 386 24.37 -4.18 -3.23
N SER A 387 23.41 -3.83 -2.36
CA SER A 387 22.31 -4.71 -1.97
C SER A 387 21.36 -4.99 -3.13
N SER A 388 21.08 -4.03 -4.03
CA SER A 388 20.22 -4.28 -5.19
C SER A 388 20.80 -5.32 -6.16
N VAL A 389 22.12 -5.46 -6.23
CA VAL A 389 22.79 -6.49 -7.04
C VAL A 389 22.89 -7.83 -6.28
N SER A 390 23.12 -7.78 -4.97
CA SER A 390 23.43 -8.97 -4.16
C SER A 390 22.20 -9.66 -3.55
N ASN A 391 21.16 -8.90 -3.22
CA ASN A 391 19.94 -9.41 -2.59
C ASN A 391 19.20 -10.38 -3.55
N LYS A 392 18.37 -11.26 -2.99
CA LYS A 392 17.50 -12.20 -3.70
C LYS A 392 16.11 -11.61 -4.01
N ASP A 393 15.98 -10.29 -4.03
CA ASP A 393 14.72 -9.59 -4.29
C ASP A 393 13.61 -10.11 -3.35
N HIS A 394 12.49 -10.58 -3.91
CA HIS A 394 11.36 -11.18 -3.20
C HIS A 394 11.20 -12.65 -3.61
N PRO A 395 11.97 -13.59 -3.01
CA PRO A 395 11.91 -15.00 -3.38
C PRO A 395 10.54 -15.60 -3.06
N VAL A 396 10.09 -16.49 -3.94
CA VAL A 396 8.86 -17.27 -3.73
C VAL A 396 9.03 -18.22 -2.53
N ARG A 397 7.97 -18.42 -1.74
CA ARG A 397 7.94 -19.39 -0.63
C ARG A 397 7.92 -20.83 -1.17
N GLU A 398 9.11 -21.39 -1.35
CA GLU A 398 9.32 -22.77 -1.79
C GLU A 398 9.89 -23.65 -0.66
N GLU A 399 9.35 -24.87 -0.52
CA GLU A 399 9.83 -25.90 0.39
C GLU A 399 10.55 -27.01 -0.40
N LEU A 400 11.88 -26.96 -0.40
CA LEU A 400 12.73 -27.87 -1.20
C LEU A 400 12.76 -29.32 -0.69
N GLN A 401 12.41 -29.56 0.58
CA GLN A 401 12.51 -30.89 1.20
C GLN A 401 11.47 -31.90 0.69
N GLN A 402 10.48 -31.46 -0.12
CA GLN A 402 9.37 -32.30 -0.60
C GLN A 402 9.12 -32.17 -2.12
N ALA A 403 10.17 -31.85 -2.90
CA ALA A 403 10.10 -31.58 -4.34
C ALA A 403 9.43 -32.69 -5.20
N ASP A 404 9.48 -33.95 -4.75
CA ASP A 404 8.95 -35.11 -5.48
C ASP A 404 7.41 -35.16 -5.59
N LEU A 405 6.69 -34.23 -4.95
CA LEU A 405 5.22 -34.21 -4.93
C LEU A 405 4.61 -33.39 -6.09
N ILE A 406 5.22 -32.27 -6.49
CA ILE A 406 4.77 -31.47 -7.65
C ILE A 406 4.84 -32.26 -8.96
N THR A 407 5.83 -33.14 -9.10
CA THR A 407 6.07 -33.95 -10.31
C THR A 407 5.03 -35.05 -10.54
N LYS A 408 4.10 -35.27 -9.59
CA LYS A 408 3.06 -36.31 -9.65
C LYS A 408 1.68 -35.81 -10.08
N ARG A 409 1.53 -34.53 -10.44
CA ARG A 409 0.24 -34.01 -10.92
C ARG A 409 -0.19 -34.71 -12.21
N PRO A 410 -1.50 -34.94 -12.42
CA PRO A 410 -1.97 -35.59 -13.62
C PRO A 410 -1.80 -34.73 -14.86
N VAL A 411 -1.63 -35.39 -15.99
CA VAL A 411 -1.67 -34.77 -17.32
C VAL A 411 -3.09 -34.26 -17.60
N LEU A 412 -3.24 -33.10 -18.24
CA LEU A 412 -4.52 -32.40 -18.46
C LEU A 412 -5.55 -33.31 -19.15
N LYS A 413 -5.12 -34.05 -20.18
CA LYS A 413 -6.00 -34.98 -20.90
C LYS A 413 -6.52 -36.12 -20.00
N ASP A 414 -5.65 -36.71 -19.18
CA ASP A 414 -6.00 -37.80 -18.27
C ASP A 414 -6.86 -37.30 -17.10
N HIS A 415 -6.61 -36.07 -16.66
CA HIS A 415 -7.42 -35.37 -15.68
C HIS A 415 -8.85 -35.17 -16.17
N PHE A 416 -9.02 -34.62 -17.37
CA PHE A 416 -10.35 -34.46 -18.00
C PHE A 416 -11.06 -35.79 -18.18
N SER A 417 -10.37 -36.79 -18.75
CA SER A 417 -10.95 -38.10 -19.04
C SER A 417 -11.49 -38.79 -17.79
N ARG A 418 -10.75 -38.76 -16.69
CA ARG A 418 -11.18 -39.36 -15.41
C ARG A 418 -12.34 -38.60 -14.78
N TRP A 419 -12.26 -37.27 -14.73
CA TRP A 419 -13.34 -36.43 -14.20
C TRP A 419 -14.62 -36.62 -15.01
N PHE A 420 -14.55 -36.54 -16.34
CA PHE A 420 -15.70 -36.58 -17.22
C PHE A 420 -16.36 -37.96 -17.24
N SER A 421 -15.57 -39.03 -17.25
CA SER A 421 -16.10 -40.40 -17.20
C SER A 421 -16.90 -40.65 -15.92
N GLN A 422 -16.44 -40.13 -14.77
CA GLN A 422 -17.19 -40.23 -13.53
C GLN A 422 -18.44 -39.34 -13.54
N TYR A 423 -18.30 -38.08 -13.95
CA TYR A 423 -19.43 -37.15 -14.05
C TYR A 423 -20.56 -37.73 -14.93
N LYS A 424 -20.18 -38.27 -16.10
CA LYS A 424 -21.07 -38.96 -17.03
C LYS A 424 -21.75 -40.16 -16.38
N ALA A 425 -20.98 -41.07 -15.76
CA ALA A 425 -21.53 -42.26 -15.12
C ALA A 425 -22.53 -41.92 -14.00
N GLU A 426 -22.23 -40.91 -13.18
CA GLU A 426 -23.14 -40.44 -12.15
C GLU A 426 -24.42 -39.84 -12.76
N LEU A 427 -24.29 -39.00 -13.79
CA LEU A 427 -25.44 -38.39 -14.45
C LEU A 427 -26.34 -39.44 -15.14
N ASP A 428 -25.73 -40.43 -15.80
CA ASP A 428 -26.45 -41.53 -16.45
C ASP A 428 -27.18 -42.41 -15.44
N ALA A 429 -26.61 -42.61 -14.25
CA ALA A 429 -27.27 -43.35 -13.17
C ALA A 429 -28.52 -42.63 -12.62
N PHE A 430 -28.48 -41.30 -12.51
CA PHE A 430 -29.63 -40.51 -12.05
C PHE A 430 -30.67 -40.28 -13.14
N HIS A 431 -30.24 -40.14 -14.40
CA HIS A 431 -31.09 -39.87 -15.55
C HIS A 431 -30.79 -40.89 -16.66
N PRO A 432 -31.26 -42.15 -16.55
CA PRO A 432 -30.98 -43.18 -17.55
C PRO A 432 -31.61 -42.85 -18.91
N ALA A 433 -30.90 -43.16 -20.01
CA ALA A 433 -31.32 -42.85 -21.38
C ALA A 433 -32.70 -43.43 -21.76
N SER A 434 -33.13 -44.53 -21.11
CA SER A 434 -34.44 -45.16 -21.30
C SER A 434 -35.64 -44.33 -20.82
N ARG A 435 -35.43 -43.28 -20.00
CA ARG A 435 -36.49 -42.35 -19.55
C ARG A 435 -36.64 -41.10 -20.43
N LEU A 436 -35.77 -40.93 -21.43
CA LEU A 436 -35.77 -39.77 -22.34
C LEU A 436 -36.50 -40.06 -23.68
N ALA A 437 -36.90 -41.30 -23.93
CA ALA A 437 -37.73 -41.65 -25.08
C ALA A 437 -39.20 -41.28 -24.79
N PRO A 438 -39.90 -40.54 -25.69
CA PRO A 438 -41.32 -40.28 -25.52
C PRO A 438 -42.09 -41.61 -25.47
N ALA A 439 -43.05 -41.71 -24.53
CA ALA A 439 -43.92 -42.86 -24.43
C ALA A 439 -44.73 -43.01 -25.72
N GLY A 440 -44.34 -43.97 -26.57
CA GLY A 440 -45.01 -44.29 -27.84
C GLY A 440 -44.15 -44.23 -29.11
N ALA A 441 -42.84 -44.00 -29.04
CA ALA A 441 -41.98 -44.11 -30.23
C ALA A 441 -41.61 -45.57 -30.53
N ASP A 442 -42.10 -46.09 -31.66
CA ASP A 442 -41.71 -47.38 -32.21
C ASP A 442 -40.19 -47.48 -32.39
N SER A 443 -39.66 -48.65 -32.06
CA SER A 443 -38.24 -48.99 -31.88
C SER A 443 -37.43 -49.10 -33.18
N VAL A 444 -37.70 -48.27 -34.18
CA VAL A 444 -36.98 -48.29 -35.47
C VAL A 444 -36.73 -46.85 -35.94
N LYS A 445 -35.46 -46.44 -35.85
CA LYS A 445 -34.88 -45.09 -36.10
C LYS A 445 -34.78 -44.16 -34.89
N ALA A 446 -34.24 -44.67 -33.78
CA ALA A 446 -33.47 -43.81 -32.89
C ALA A 446 -32.08 -43.61 -33.48
N ASP A 447 -31.96 -42.81 -34.54
CA ASP A 447 -30.66 -42.33 -35.02
C ASP A 447 -30.01 -41.53 -33.87
N SER A 448 -29.03 -42.17 -33.23
CA SER A 448 -27.84 -41.64 -32.56
C SER A 448 -27.72 -40.11 -32.34
N VAL A 449 -28.70 -39.44 -31.72
CA VAL A 449 -28.44 -38.13 -31.11
C VAL A 449 -27.63 -38.41 -29.86
N SER A 450 -26.31 -38.29 -29.96
CA SER A 450 -25.39 -38.46 -28.84
C SER A 450 -25.80 -37.50 -27.71
N ARG A 451 -26.27 -38.06 -26.59
CA ARG A 451 -26.59 -37.29 -25.38
C ARG A 451 -25.42 -36.37 -25.04
N ARG A 452 -25.68 -35.05 -24.94
CA ARG A 452 -24.69 -34.07 -24.49
C ARG A 452 -24.80 -33.83 -22.98
N TYR A 453 -23.65 -33.70 -22.32
CA TYR A 453 -23.50 -33.55 -20.87
C TYR A 453 -23.06 -32.12 -20.55
N PRO A 454 -23.71 -31.41 -19.62
CA PRO A 454 -23.33 -30.03 -19.32
C PRO A 454 -22.04 -30.00 -18.51
N VAL A 455 -21.04 -29.27 -18.99
CA VAL A 455 -19.74 -29.12 -18.31
C VAL A 455 -19.47 -27.64 -18.07
N ILE A 456 -19.30 -27.26 -16.81
CA ILE A 456 -19.15 -25.85 -16.42
C ILE A 456 -17.67 -25.47 -16.35
N PHE A 457 -17.37 -24.30 -16.91
CA PHE A 457 -16.09 -23.62 -16.88
C PHE A 457 -16.30 -22.24 -16.26
N VAL A 458 -15.39 -21.79 -15.40
CA VAL A 458 -15.48 -20.48 -14.76
C VAL A 458 -14.27 -19.63 -15.12
N CYS A 459 -14.49 -18.41 -15.59
CA CYS A 459 -13.45 -17.40 -15.79
C CYS A 459 -13.71 -16.22 -14.85
N ALA A 460 -12.70 -15.78 -14.12
CA ALA A 460 -12.83 -14.68 -13.16
C ALA A 460 -11.78 -13.58 -13.40
N GLU A 461 -12.28 -12.38 -13.69
CA GLU A 461 -11.47 -11.20 -13.95
C GLU A 461 -10.72 -10.71 -12.70
N GLY A 462 -9.54 -10.12 -12.90
CA GLY A 462 -8.75 -9.47 -11.88
C GLY A 462 -9.25 -8.08 -11.45
N GLY A 463 -9.01 -7.74 -10.19
CA GLY A 463 -9.38 -6.45 -9.59
C GLY A 463 -9.40 -6.46 -8.06
N ALA A 464 -8.34 -7.01 -7.46
CA ALA A 464 -8.15 -7.13 -5.99
C ALA A 464 -9.37 -7.73 -5.25
N LEU A 465 -9.54 -7.45 -3.96
CA LEU A 465 -10.60 -8.09 -3.15
C LEU A 465 -12.00 -7.83 -3.68
N ARG A 466 -12.26 -6.71 -4.37
CA ARG A 466 -13.57 -6.45 -4.97
C ARG A 466 -14.00 -7.57 -5.90
N THR A 467 -13.15 -7.91 -6.87
CA THR A 467 -13.41 -9.01 -7.81
C THR A 467 -13.36 -10.36 -7.13
N GLY A 468 -12.47 -10.55 -6.15
CA GLY A 468 -12.38 -11.79 -5.39
C GLY A 468 -13.63 -12.07 -4.54
N GLY A 469 -14.10 -11.06 -3.82
CA GLY A 469 -15.31 -11.10 -3.01
C GLY A 469 -16.55 -11.32 -3.86
N PHE A 470 -16.68 -10.60 -4.99
CA PHE A 470 -17.74 -10.85 -5.96
C PHE A 470 -17.70 -12.28 -6.48
N THR A 471 -16.55 -12.76 -6.93
CA THR A 471 -16.36 -14.11 -7.48
C THR A 471 -16.76 -15.19 -6.48
N ALA A 472 -16.23 -15.13 -5.26
CA ALA A 472 -16.53 -16.10 -4.23
C ALA A 472 -18.01 -16.05 -3.79
N LEU A 473 -18.56 -14.86 -3.55
CA LEU A 473 -19.95 -14.70 -3.15
C LEU A 473 -20.92 -15.15 -4.25
N TYR A 474 -20.64 -14.82 -5.51
CA TYR A 474 -21.44 -15.26 -6.65
C TYR A 474 -21.50 -16.79 -6.72
N LEU A 475 -20.35 -17.47 -6.71
CA LEU A 475 -20.30 -18.93 -6.83
C LEU A 475 -20.94 -19.64 -5.63
N THR A 476 -20.67 -19.20 -4.41
CA THR A 476 -21.26 -19.79 -3.19
C THR A 476 -22.77 -19.57 -3.10
N LYS A 477 -23.28 -18.39 -3.45
CA LYS A 477 -24.73 -18.13 -3.48
C LYS A 477 -25.40 -18.84 -4.66
N LEU A 478 -24.76 -18.92 -5.82
CA LEU A 478 -25.25 -19.69 -6.96
C LEU A 478 -25.35 -21.17 -6.59
N GLN A 479 -24.31 -21.74 -5.96
CA GLN A 479 -24.33 -23.11 -5.45
C GLN A 479 -25.54 -23.32 -4.52
N LYS A 480 -25.68 -22.49 -3.48
CA LYS A 480 -26.78 -22.58 -2.51
C LYS A 480 -28.17 -22.51 -3.16
N ARG A 481 -28.35 -21.69 -4.20
CA ARG A 481 -29.63 -21.61 -4.94
C ARG A 481 -29.87 -22.83 -5.81
N LEU A 482 -28.85 -23.32 -6.50
CA LEU A 482 -28.95 -24.51 -7.35
C LEU A 482 -29.18 -25.79 -6.52
N GLU A 483 -28.63 -25.88 -5.31
CA GLU A 483 -28.89 -26.98 -4.37
C GLU A 483 -30.39 -27.07 -4.01
N HIS A 484 -31.07 -25.93 -3.82
CA HIS A 484 -32.53 -25.89 -3.59
C HIS A 484 -33.32 -26.42 -4.80
N ASP A 485 -32.81 -26.23 -6.01
CA ASP A 485 -33.36 -26.77 -7.24
C ASP A 485 -32.89 -28.19 -7.56
N ASN A 486 -32.25 -28.85 -6.58
CA ASN A 486 -31.69 -30.19 -6.70
C ASN A 486 -30.63 -30.31 -7.82
N ILE A 487 -29.72 -29.33 -7.92
CA ILE A 487 -28.63 -29.29 -8.91
C ILE A 487 -27.28 -29.16 -8.18
N ASP A 488 -26.34 -30.05 -8.50
CA ASP A 488 -24.98 -30.03 -7.97
C ASP A 488 -24.05 -29.19 -8.87
N LEU A 489 -23.96 -27.89 -8.58
CA LEU A 489 -23.06 -26.97 -9.29
C LEU A 489 -21.61 -27.41 -9.19
N LYS A 490 -21.17 -27.69 -7.96
CA LYS A 490 -19.78 -28.03 -7.62
C LYS A 490 -19.30 -29.22 -8.45
N ARG A 491 -20.06 -30.31 -8.52
CA ARG A 491 -19.67 -31.48 -9.32
C ARG A 491 -19.78 -31.28 -10.83
N SER A 492 -20.48 -30.24 -11.28
CA SER A 492 -20.61 -29.90 -12.70
C SER A 492 -19.49 -28.96 -13.19
N ILE A 493 -18.70 -28.36 -12.29
CA ILE A 493 -17.54 -27.52 -12.65
C ILE A 493 -16.34 -28.42 -12.96
N TYR A 494 -15.84 -28.32 -14.20
CA TYR A 494 -14.59 -28.96 -14.58
C TYR A 494 -13.39 -28.05 -14.38
N ALA A 495 -13.45 -26.78 -14.77
CA ALA A 495 -12.29 -25.89 -14.72
C ALA A 495 -12.60 -24.46 -14.30
N MET A 496 -11.66 -23.83 -13.61
CA MET A 496 -11.72 -22.47 -13.12
C MET A 496 -10.41 -21.74 -13.45
N SER A 497 -10.48 -20.61 -14.17
CA SER A 497 -9.33 -19.76 -14.50
C SER A 497 -9.52 -18.37 -13.93
N GLY A 498 -8.55 -17.92 -13.13
CA GLY A 498 -8.63 -16.63 -12.42
C GLY A 498 -7.38 -15.79 -12.60
N VAL A 499 -7.59 -14.48 -12.52
CA VAL A 499 -6.52 -13.48 -12.55
C VAL A 499 -6.64 -12.59 -11.30
N SER A 500 -5.53 -12.19 -10.68
CA SER A 500 -5.50 -11.25 -9.55
C SER A 500 -6.52 -11.60 -8.46
N GLY A 501 -7.34 -10.64 -8.05
CA GLY A 501 -8.46 -10.83 -7.13
C GLY A 501 -9.42 -11.96 -7.51
N GLY A 502 -9.73 -12.15 -8.79
CA GLY A 502 -10.55 -13.27 -9.28
C GLY A 502 -9.90 -14.63 -9.00
N ALA A 503 -8.58 -14.74 -9.11
CA ALA A 503 -7.84 -15.94 -8.69
C ALA A 503 -7.97 -16.21 -7.18
N LEU A 504 -7.93 -15.17 -6.34
CA LEU A 504 -8.19 -15.33 -4.90
C LEU A 504 -9.64 -15.75 -4.61
N GLY A 505 -10.61 -15.20 -5.34
CA GLY A 505 -12.03 -15.57 -5.22
C GLY A 505 -12.30 -17.04 -5.60
N LEU A 506 -11.79 -17.47 -6.77
CA LEU A 506 -11.83 -18.87 -7.19
C LEU A 506 -11.02 -19.75 -6.24
N GLY A 507 -9.89 -19.26 -5.77
CA GLY A 507 -9.04 -19.95 -4.81
C GLY A 507 -9.75 -20.24 -3.50
N LEU A 508 -10.47 -19.26 -2.95
CA LEU A 508 -11.30 -19.42 -1.77
C LEU A 508 -12.48 -20.37 -2.03
N PHE A 509 -13.23 -20.17 -3.12
CA PHE A 509 -14.34 -21.06 -3.48
C PHE A 509 -13.85 -22.51 -3.59
N ASN A 510 -12.71 -22.74 -4.25
CA ASN A 510 -12.11 -24.05 -4.38
C ASN A 510 -11.74 -24.66 -3.01
N ALA A 511 -11.17 -23.85 -2.10
CA ALA A 511 -10.79 -24.30 -0.77
C ALA A 511 -12.00 -24.69 0.09
N VAL A 512 -13.06 -23.87 0.10
CA VAL A 512 -14.26 -24.13 0.93
C VAL A 512 -15.20 -25.16 0.31
N ALA A 513 -15.26 -25.26 -1.02
CA ALA A 513 -16.13 -26.20 -1.72
C ALA A 513 -15.48 -27.57 -1.88
N TYR A 514 -14.18 -27.68 -2.21
CA TYR A 514 -13.51 -28.96 -2.53
C TYR A 514 -12.35 -29.33 -1.60
N GLY A 515 -11.77 -28.36 -0.89
CA GLY A 515 -10.60 -28.54 -0.04
C GLY A 515 -10.95 -29.11 1.33
N ASN A 516 -11.71 -28.35 2.11
CA ASN A 516 -12.23 -28.77 3.41
C ASN A 516 -13.66 -29.31 3.28
N SER A 517 -14.06 -30.23 4.16
CA SER A 517 -15.47 -30.63 4.23
C SER A 517 -16.32 -29.52 4.85
N SER A 518 -17.62 -29.47 4.51
CA SER A 518 -18.55 -28.49 5.10
C SER A 518 -18.63 -28.56 6.63
N GLN A 519 -18.28 -29.71 7.22
CA GLN A 519 -18.20 -29.95 8.67
C GLN A 519 -16.91 -29.39 9.31
N GLU A 520 -15.85 -29.18 8.52
CA GLU A 520 -14.60 -28.58 8.97
C GLU A 520 -14.65 -27.04 8.99
N LEU A 521 -15.71 -26.44 8.44
CA LEU A 521 -15.95 -25.00 8.48
C LEU A 521 -16.76 -24.61 9.73
N ARG A 522 -16.50 -23.43 10.30
CA ARG A 522 -17.32 -22.85 11.40
C ARG A 522 -18.75 -22.57 10.95
N TYR A 523 -18.89 -22.10 9.71
CA TYR A 523 -20.18 -21.78 9.08
C TYR A 523 -20.80 -23.05 8.49
N LYS A 524 -21.23 -23.96 9.36
CA LYS A 524 -21.81 -25.27 9.01
C LYS A 524 -22.83 -25.12 7.86
N ASN A 525 -22.44 -25.52 6.65
CA ASN A 525 -23.24 -25.45 5.41
C ASN A 525 -23.56 -24.04 4.86
N SER A 526 -22.87 -22.98 5.28
CA SER A 526 -23.03 -21.62 4.73
C SER A 526 -21.72 -21.12 4.13
N LEU A 527 -21.41 -21.61 2.92
CA LEU A 527 -20.21 -21.20 2.18
C LEU A 527 -20.21 -19.70 1.85
N ASP A 528 -21.40 -19.10 1.66
CA ASP A 528 -21.59 -17.68 1.43
C ASP A 528 -21.17 -16.82 2.64
N SER A 529 -21.46 -17.27 3.87
CA SER A 529 -20.98 -16.61 5.09
C SER A 529 -19.47 -16.73 5.24
N ALA A 530 -18.90 -17.90 4.94
CA ALA A 530 -17.45 -18.09 4.95
C ALA A 530 -16.75 -17.17 3.93
N ALA A 531 -17.32 -17.01 2.73
CA ALA A 531 -16.83 -16.09 1.71
C ALA A 531 -16.91 -14.63 2.16
N PHE A 532 -18.06 -14.21 2.71
CA PHE A 532 -18.22 -12.86 3.25
C PHE A 532 -17.18 -12.56 4.34
N ASP A 533 -17.02 -13.47 5.30
CA ASP A 533 -16.09 -13.27 6.41
C ASP A 533 -14.62 -13.34 5.99
N PHE A 534 -14.26 -14.11 4.97
CA PHE A 534 -12.91 -14.03 4.40
C PHE A 534 -12.62 -12.65 3.81
N PHE A 535 -13.50 -12.13 2.96
CA PHE A 535 -13.25 -10.88 2.22
C PHE A 535 -13.45 -9.61 3.05
N LYS A 536 -14.06 -9.70 4.24
CA LYS A 536 -14.08 -8.64 5.26
C LYS A 536 -12.72 -8.45 6.00
N GLY A 537 -11.73 -9.31 5.73
CA GLY A 537 -10.40 -9.21 6.35
C GLY A 537 -9.62 -7.96 5.92
N ASP A 538 -8.83 -7.40 6.84
CA ASP A 538 -7.83 -6.36 6.52
C ASP A 538 -6.50 -7.03 6.15
N TYR A 539 -6.24 -7.12 4.84
CA TYR A 539 -4.99 -7.66 4.31
C TYR A 539 -3.98 -6.57 3.96
N ILE A 540 -4.38 -5.30 3.97
CA ILE A 540 -3.50 -4.19 3.60
C ILE A 540 -2.64 -3.73 4.79
N ALA A 541 -3.15 -3.76 6.01
CA ALA A 541 -2.38 -3.37 7.20
C ALA A 541 -1.11 -4.20 7.41
N PRO A 542 -1.12 -5.56 7.38
CA PRO A 542 0.12 -6.34 7.50
C PRO A 542 1.09 -6.08 6.34
N VAL A 543 0.58 -5.87 5.12
CA VAL A 543 1.39 -5.55 3.94
C VAL A 543 2.04 -4.18 4.06
N VAL A 544 1.31 -3.15 4.46
CA VAL A 544 1.83 -1.80 4.75
C VAL A 544 2.85 -1.85 5.88
N GLY A 545 2.56 -2.62 6.93
CA GLY A 545 3.47 -2.86 8.05
C GLY A 545 4.81 -3.43 7.59
N LYS A 546 4.82 -4.38 6.65
CA LYS A 546 6.07 -4.88 6.07
C LYS A 546 6.67 -3.95 5.04
N MET A 547 5.88 -3.35 4.16
CA MET A 547 6.35 -2.45 3.12
C MET A 547 7.14 -1.25 3.68
N PHE A 548 6.61 -0.60 4.71
CA PHE A 548 7.20 0.63 5.25
C PHE A 548 8.26 0.39 6.35
N PHE A 549 8.34 -0.83 6.89
CA PHE A 549 9.27 -1.17 7.97
C PHE A 549 10.22 -2.30 7.55
N GLY A 550 9.68 -3.49 7.30
CA GLY A 550 10.46 -4.68 6.94
C GLY A 550 11.18 -4.57 5.59
N ASP A 551 10.46 -4.32 4.50
CA ASP A 551 11.03 -4.30 3.16
C ASP A 551 12.07 -3.20 3.00
N LEU A 552 11.86 -2.05 3.64
CA LEU A 552 12.86 -1.00 3.66
C LEU A 552 14.19 -1.50 4.22
N LEU A 553 14.19 -2.35 5.27
CA LEU A 553 15.41 -3.01 5.74
C LEU A 553 15.96 -4.00 4.72
N ASN A 554 15.11 -4.84 4.11
CA ASN A 554 15.55 -5.78 3.08
C ASN A 554 16.26 -5.06 1.92
N LEU A 555 15.82 -3.85 1.51
CA LEU A 555 16.48 -3.07 0.46
C LEU A 555 17.95 -2.72 0.77
N PHE A 556 18.29 -2.54 2.05
CA PHE A 556 19.67 -2.23 2.48
C PHE A 556 20.48 -3.47 2.87
N LEU A 557 19.88 -4.66 2.87
CA LEU A 557 20.56 -5.91 3.19
C LEU A 557 20.98 -6.66 1.91
N PRO A 558 22.19 -7.24 1.85
CA PRO A 558 22.63 -8.01 0.67
C PRO A 558 22.06 -9.43 0.64
N TRP A 559 21.23 -9.81 1.62
CA TRP A 559 20.47 -11.06 1.64
C TRP A 559 19.02 -10.79 2.01
N HIS A 560 18.13 -11.67 1.56
CA HIS A 560 16.70 -11.58 1.83
C HIS A 560 16.35 -12.17 3.21
N ILE A 561 15.49 -11.48 3.98
CA ILE A 561 14.91 -12.00 5.23
C ILE A 561 13.39 -12.12 5.07
N ASN A 562 12.89 -13.37 5.08
CA ASN A 562 11.47 -13.68 4.86
C ASN A 562 10.51 -12.91 5.78
N ARG A 563 10.87 -12.73 7.05
CA ARG A 563 10.02 -12.06 8.05
C ARG A 563 9.83 -10.56 7.78
N LEU A 564 10.65 -9.99 6.91
CA LEU A 564 10.60 -8.59 6.51
C LEU A 564 9.80 -8.40 5.21
N ASP A 565 9.47 -9.48 4.50
CA ASP A 565 8.87 -9.47 3.16
C ASP A 565 7.36 -9.17 3.18
N ARG A 566 6.91 -8.17 2.39
CA ARG A 566 5.49 -7.82 2.31
C ARG A 566 4.61 -8.79 1.52
N ALA A 567 5.14 -9.52 0.55
CA ALA A 567 4.38 -10.57 -0.14
C ALA A 567 4.11 -11.77 0.78
N ILE A 568 5.10 -12.17 1.58
CA ILE A 568 4.93 -13.20 2.59
C ILE A 568 3.88 -12.76 3.61
N ALA A 569 3.89 -11.48 4.01
CA ALA A 569 2.88 -10.96 4.92
C ALA A 569 1.45 -11.03 4.35
N MET A 570 1.28 -10.80 3.04
CA MET A 570 -0.02 -10.97 2.38
C MET A 570 -0.48 -12.44 2.43
N GLU A 571 0.40 -13.39 2.11
CA GLU A 571 0.09 -14.82 2.15
C GLU A 571 -0.27 -15.28 3.57
N GLU A 572 0.53 -14.90 4.57
CA GLU A 572 0.26 -15.18 5.98
C GLU A 572 -1.07 -14.55 6.45
N ALA A 573 -1.42 -13.36 5.96
CA ALA A 573 -2.69 -12.73 6.31
C ALA A 573 -3.89 -13.51 5.76
N TRP A 574 -3.82 -14.03 4.53
CA TRP A 574 -4.85 -14.94 3.99
C TRP A 574 -4.91 -16.26 4.74
N GLU A 575 -3.76 -16.88 5.03
CA GLU A 575 -3.67 -18.13 5.79
C GLU A 575 -4.28 -17.98 7.20
N ASN A 576 -3.99 -16.87 7.87
CA ASN A 576 -4.54 -16.54 9.19
C ASN A 576 -6.03 -16.21 9.13
N ARG A 577 -6.52 -15.58 8.07
CA ARG A 577 -7.97 -15.34 7.93
C ARG A 577 -8.72 -16.62 7.63
N TYR A 578 -8.19 -17.47 6.75
CA TYR A 578 -8.80 -18.75 6.44
C TYR A 578 -8.86 -19.67 7.67
N SER A 579 -7.83 -19.68 8.52
CA SER A 579 -7.85 -20.46 9.76
C SER A 579 -8.98 -20.06 10.71
N LYS A 580 -9.38 -18.78 10.72
CA LYS A 580 -10.55 -18.30 11.48
C LYS A 580 -11.88 -18.81 10.92
N LEU A 581 -11.94 -19.30 9.68
CA LEU A 581 -13.13 -19.93 9.10
C LEU A 581 -13.25 -21.41 9.47
N LEU A 582 -12.18 -22.03 9.97
CA LEU A 582 -12.13 -23.45 10.30
C LEU A 582 -12.68 -23.74 11.69
N SER A 583 -13.42 -24.84 11.83
CA SER A 583 -13.85 -25.32 13.13
C SER A 583 -12.65 -25.70 13.99
N PRO A 584 -12.74 -25.63 15.34
CA PRO A 584 -11.63 -26.00 16.22
C PRO A 584 -11.12 -27.44 16.03
N ASN A 585 -11.96 -28.31 15.45
CA ASN A 585 -11.65 -29.71 15.17
C ASN A 585 -11.11 -29.93 13.74
N SER A 586 -10.96 -28.87 12.94
CA SER A 586 -10.44 -29.00 11.59
C SER A 586 -8.99 -29.46 11.63
N SER A 587 -8.70 -30.48 10.83
CA SER A 587 -7.38 -31.10 10.77
C SER A 587 -6.38 -30.32 9.90
N ARG A 588 -6.87 -29.38 9.07
CA ARG A 588 -6.07 -28.82 7.97
C ARG A 588 -6.52 -27.43 7.51
N ASN A 589 -5.55 -26.52 7.39
CA ASN A 589 -5.69 -25.24 6.69
C ASN A 589 -5.22 -25.37 5.23
N ILE A 590 -6.15 -25.32 4.27
CA ILE A 590 -5.84 -25.47 2.85
C ILE A 590 -4.97 -24.33 2.32
N PHE A 591 -5.13 -23.10 2.82
CA PHE A 591 -4.35 -21.95 2.36
C PHE A 591 -2.85 -22.08 2.66
N SER A 592 -2.49 -22.62 3.83
CA SER A 592 -1.09 -22.83 4.21
C SER A 592 -0.55 -24.21 3.82
N ALA A 593 -1.41 -25.09 3.30
CA ALA A 593 -1.01 -26.41 2.84
C ALA A 593 -0.38 -26.37 1.45
N HIS A 594 0.38 -27.42 1.10
CA HIS A 594 0.99 -27.53 -0.22
C HIS A 594 -0.06 -27.49 -1.34
N PHE A 595 0.27 -26.80 -2.43
CA PHE A 595 -0.58 -26.66 -3.61
C PHE A 595 -0.90 -28.01 -4.25
N ASP A 596 0.01 -28.97 -4.14
CA ASP A 596 -0.17 -30.35 -4.59
C ASP A 596 -1.25 -31.09 -3.79
N THR A 597 -1.76 -30.56 -2.67
CA THR A 597 -2.85 -31.21 -1.93
C THR A 597 -4.23 -30.95 -2.53
N LEU A 598 -4.24 -30.16 -3.61
CA LEU A 598 -5.24 -30.22 -4.66
C LEU A 598 -5.15 -31.48 -5.52
N ASN A 599 -4.12 -32.32 -5.38
CA ASN A 599 -3.85 -33.48 -6.24
C ASN A 599 -5.07 -34.40 -6.33
N VAL A 600 -5.33 -34.72 -7.59
CA VAL A 600 -6.58 -35.20 -8.15
C VAL A 600 -6.60 -36.74 -8.22
N THR A 601 -6.07 -37.40 -7.19
CA THR A 601 -6.30 -38.84 -7.03
C THR A 601 -7.75 -39.11 -6.61
N LYS A 602 -8.46 -38.11 -6.09
CA LYS A 602 -9.92 -38.10 -5.99
C LYS A 602 -10.52 -37.45 -7.24
N ASN A 603 -11.22 -38.24 -8.04
CA ASN A 603 -11.78 -37.94 -9.38
C ASN A 603 -12.78 -36.76 -9.50
N ASN A 604 -13.00 -35.95 -8.45
CA ASN A 604 -14.10 -34.97 -8.38
C ASN A 604 -13.63 -33.52 -8.14
N LYS A 605 -12.32 -33.24 -8.24
CA LYS A 605 -11.79 -31.87 -8.09
C LYS A 605 -11.67 -31.17 -9.45
N PRO A 606 -11.96 -29.87 -9.55
CA PRO A 606 -11.82 -29.12 -10.78
C PRO A 606 -10.35 -28.80 -11.10
N LEU A 607 -10.07 -28.55 -12.37
CA LEU A 607 -8.86 -27.88 -12.82
C LEU A 607 -8.87 -26.44 -12.33
N VAL A 608 -7.79 -26.01 -11.69
CA VAL A 608 -7.61 -24.63 -11.22
C VAL A 608 -6.42 -24.02 -11.93
N ILE A 609 -6.61 -22.84 -12.49
CA ILE A 609 -5.59 -22.10 -13.25
C ILE A 609 -5.43 -20.71 -12.61
N PHE A 610 -4.27 -20.48 -12.01
CA PHE A 610 -3.87 -19.15 -11.55
C PHE A 610 -2.89 -18.55 -12.55
N ASN A 611 -3.31 -17.45 -13.17
CA ASN A 611 -2.57 -16.80 -14.25
C ASN A 611 -1.54 -15.82 -13.70
N THR A 612 -0.32 -15.85 -14.22
CA THR A 612 0.78 -14.96 -13.85
C THR A 612 1.54 -14.54 -15.11
N ASP A 613 2.41 -13.53 -15.02
CA ASP A 613 3.20 -13.01 -16.14
C ASP A 613 4.69 -13.06 -15.82
N GLU A 614 5.51 -13.56 -16.74
CA GLU A 614 6.97 -13.55 -16.60
C GLU A 614 7.58 -12.28 -17.19
N VAL A 615 8.14 -11.43 -16.34
CA VAL A 615 8.65 -10.10 -16.71
C VAL A 615 9.73 -10.17 -17.79
N GLU A 616 10.65 -11.14 -17.69
CA GLU A 616 11.80 -11.24 -18.60
C GLU A 616 11.42 -11.65 -20.02
N THR A 617 10.26 -12.26 -20.24
CA THR A 617 9.83 -12.77 -21.55
C THR A 617 8.50 -12.22 -22.04
N GLY A 618 7.70 -11.60 -21.16
CA GLY A 618 6.34 -11.16 -21.44
C GLY A 618 5.36 -12.32 -21.68
N GLN A 619 5.72 -13.53 -21.26
CA GLN A 619 4.89 -14.72 -21.43
C GLN A 619 3.91 -14.84 -20.26
N GLN A 620 2.63 -15.02 -20.61
CA GLN A 620 1.64 -15.51 -19.65
C GLN A 620 2.04 -16.91 -19.19
N CYS A 621 2.18 -17.08 -17.89
CA CYS A 621 2.50 -18.34 -17.23
C CYS A 621 1.36 -18.77 -16.30
N TRP A 622 1.42 -20.01 -15.81
CA TRP A 622 0.37 -20.57 -14.97
C TRP A 622 0.90 -21.39 -13.79
N ILE A 623 0.11 -21.37 -12.72
CA ILE A 623 0.13 -22.36 -11.65
C ILE A 623 -1.14 -23.22 -11.79
N MET A 624 -0.98 -24.51 -12.08
CA MET A 624 -2.07 -25.44 -12.41
C MET A 624 -1.93 -26.78 -11.69
N ASN A 625 -3.05 -27.32 -11.21
CA ASN A 625 -3.11 -28.65 -10.55
C ASN A 625 -3.12 -29.84 -11.54
N ALA A 626 -3.02 -29.58 -12.84
CA ALA A 626 -2.74 -30.57 -13.88
C ALA A 626 -1.66 -30.03 -14.84
N ALA A 627 -0.85 -30.91 -15.42
CA ALA A 627 0.15 -30.54 -16.41
C ALA A 627 -0.53 -30.21 -17.76
N PRO A 628 -0.37 -29.01 -18.34
CA PRO A 628 -1.07 -28.54 -19.53
C PRO A 628 -0.42 -29.10 -20.81
N ASP A 629 -0.42 -30.41 -20.98
CA ASP A 629 0.05 -31.05 -22.21
C ASP A 629 -0.80 -30.62 -23.42
N GLY A 630 -0.18 -30.50 -24.59
CA GLY A 630 -0.87 -30.02 -25.80
C GLY A 630 -1.15 -28.52 -25.84
N VAL A 631 -0.93 -27.78 -24.75
CA VAL A 631 -0.98 -26.31 -24.74
C VAL A 631 0.36 -25.73 -25.21
N TRP A 632 0.30 -24.67 -26.02
CA TRP A 632 1.51 -24.03 -26.56
C TRP A 632 2.42 -23.50 -25.45
N GLY A 633 3.71 -23.84 -25.56
CA GLY A 633 4.73 -23.37 -24.63
C GLY A 633 4.61 -23.95 -23.22
N SER A 634 3.96 -25.11 -23.04
CA SER A 634 3.73 -25.72 -21.73
C SER A 634 5.01 -25.88 -20.90
N GLY A 635 6.13 -26.30 -21.51
CA GLY A 635 7.42 -26.41 -20.82
C GLY A 635 8.02 -25.08 -20.34
N GLN A 636 7.62 -23.95 -20.93
CA GLN A 636 8.08 -22.61 -20.56
C GLN A 636 7.08 -21.87 -19.67
N ARG A 637 5.77 -22.07 -19.88
CA ARG A 637 4.71 -21.28 -19.24
C ARG A 637 4.18 -21.93 -17.97
N ASP A 638 4.39 -23.23 -17.78
CA ASP A 638 3.97 -23.93 -16.58
C ASP A 638 5.05 -23.84 -15.49
N LEU A 639 4.79 -23.04 -14.45
CA LEU A 639 5.79 -22.79 -13.40
C LEU A 639 6.09 -24.05 -12.57
N LEU A 640 5.13 -24.96 -12.46
CA LEU A 640 5.32 -26.22 -11.73
C LEU A 640 6.03 -27.28 -12.59
N ALA A 641 6.27 -27.03 -13.89
CA ALA A 641 7.01 -27.92 -14.78
C ALA A 641 8.55 -27.72 -14.66
N GLY A 642 9.05 -27.64 -13.43
CA GLY A 642 10.48 -27.55 -13.13
C GLY A 642 11.06 -26.14 -13.02
N LYS A 643 10.27 -25.08 -13.23
CA LYS A 643 10.69 -23.70 -12.91
C LYS A 643 10.78 -23.52 -11.39
N ILE A 644 9.71 -23.88 -10.70
CA ILE A 644 9.65 -24.02 -9.24
C ILE A 644 10.24 -25.39 -8.87
N LYS A 645 11.19 -25.43 -7.92
CA LYS A 645 11.88 -26.68 -7.54
C LYS A 645 11.27 -27.36 -6.32
N GLY A 646 10.74 -26.58 -5.38
CA GLY A 646 10.13 -27.09 -4.15
C GLY A 646 8.61 -26.99 -4.17
N ASN A 647 7.95 -27.58 -3.16
CA ASN A 647 6.52 -27.37 -2.99
C ASN A 647 6.22 -25.92 -2.62
N ILE A 648 5.10 -25.39 -3.10
CA ILE A 648 4.60 -24.07 -2.70
C ILE A 648 3.30 -24.23 -1.91
N ALA A 649 3.02 -23.28 -1.02
CA ALA A 649 1.72 -23.21 -0.36
C ALA A 649 0.62 -22.82 -1.36
N TYR A 650 -0.63 -23.19 -1.06
CA TYR A 650 -1.78 -22.79 -1.88
C TYR A 650 -1.92 -21.26 -1.96
N SER A 651 -1.70 -20.57 -0.84
CA SER A 651 -1.62 -19.11 -0.75
C SER A 651 -0.55 -18.52 -1.69
N THR A 652 0.64 -19.14 -1.75
CA THR A 652 1.72 -18.74 -2.67
C THR A 652 1.33 -18.95 -4.13
N GLY A 653 0.64 -20.06 -4.44
CA GLY A 653 0.09 -20.34 -5.77
C GLY A 653 -0.92 -19.28 -6.23
N ILE A 654 -1.82 -18.86 -5.33
CA ILE A 654 -2.73 -17.72 -5.57
C ILE A 654 -1.91 -16.42 -5.72
N ASN A 655 -0.89 -16.22 -4.87
CA ASN A 655 -0.14 -14.97 -4.82
C ASN A 655 0.55 -14.68 -6.14
N PHE A 656 1.07 -15.68 -6.87
CA PHE A 656 1.59 -15.51 -8.24
C PHE A 656 0.64 -14.70 -9.13
N SER A 657 -0.67 -14.94 -9.01
CA SER A 657 -1.66 -14.21 -9.80
C SER A 657 -1.96 -12.81 -9.27
N THR A 658 -1.53 -12.46 -8.06
CA THR A 658 -1.81 -11.17 -7.38
C THR A 658 -0.57 -10.32 -7.12
N ARG A 659 0.56 -10.61 -7.80
CA ARG A 659 1.83 -9.88 -7.67
C ARG A 659 1.77 -8.51 -8.37
N PHE A 660 1.11 -7.53 -7.75
CA PHE A 660 1.06 -6.14 -8.22
C PHE A 660 2.06 -5.26 -7.43
N PRO A 661 3.23 -4.87 -7.98
CA PRO A 661 4.38 -4.37 -7.22
C PRO A 661 4.14 -3.21 -6.26
N LEU A 662 3.08 -2.41 -6.50
CA LEU A 662 2.66 -1.36 -5.57
C LEU A 662 2.34 -1.91 -4.17
N PHE A 663 1.78 -3.11 -4.08
CA PHE A 663 1.37 -3.75 -2.81
C PHE A 663 2.00 -5.14 -2.62
N SER A 664 2.06 -5.96 -3.66
CA SER A 664 2.71 -7.29 -3.65
C SER A 664 3.83 -7.32 -4.68
N PRO A 665 5.12 -7.34 -4.26
CA PRO A 665 6.26 -7.33 -5.17
C PRO A 665 6.30 -8.57 -6.04
N GLY A 666 6.89 -8.47 -7.24
CA GLY A 666 7.07 -9.60 -8.15
C GLY A 666 7.78 -10.79 -7.48
N GLY A 667 7.28 -11.99 -7.72
CA GLY A 667 7.86 -13.21 -7.16
C GLY A 667 9.12 -13.60 -7.92
N MET A 668 10.25 -13.73 -7.23
CA MET A 668 11.51 -14.13 -7.83
C MET A 668 11.69 -15.65 -7.75
N ILE A 669 11.91 -16.29 -8.90
CA ILE A 669 12.36 -17.67 -9.00
C ILE A 669 13.77 -17.69 -9.58
N LYS A 670 14.67 -18.45 -8.95
CA LYS A 670 16.04 -18.62 -9.45
C LYS A 670 16.17 -19.90 -10.28
N GLN A 671 16.45 -19.75 -11.56
CA GLN A 671 16.75 -20.85 -12.48
C GLN A 671 18.22 -20.83 -12.88
N ALA A 672 18.96 -21.88 -12.51
CA ALA A 672 20.41 -21.94 -12.65
C ALA A 672 21.07 -20.66 -12.08
N CYS A 673 21.70 -19.85 -12.94
CA CYS A 673 22.36 -18.60 -12.56
C CYS A 673 21.50 -17.34 -12.80
N ARG A 674 20.29 -17.47 -13.34
CA ARG A 674 19.40 -16.34 -13.69
C ARG A 674 18.20 -16.25 -12.75
N LYS A 675 17.76 -15.03 -12.47
CA LYS A 675 16.52 -14.73 -11.75
C LYS A 675 15.42 -14.41 -12.77
N TYR A 676 14.23 -14.92 -12.53
CA TYR A 676 13.01 -14.59 -13.26
C TYR A 676 11.99 -14.02 -12.29
N HIS A 677 11.22 -13.03 -12.74
CA HIS A 677 10.23 -12.33 -11.94
C HIS A 677 8.83 -12.57 -12.49
N TYR A 678 7.90 -12.82 -11.57
CA TYR A 678 6.52 -13.10 -11.90
C TYR A 678 5.58 -12.06 -11.31
N LEU A 679 4.74 -11.47 -12.17
CA LEU A 679 3.75 -10.46 -11.84
C LEU A 679 2.32 -11.01 -11.93
N ASP A 680 1.38 -10.19 -11.48
CA ASP A 680 -0.05 -10.42 -11.64
C ASP A 680 -0.40 -10.75 -13.10
N GLY A 681 -1.20 -11.80 -13.34
CA GLY A 681 -1.57 -12.22 -14.69
C GLY A 681 -2.30 -11.14 -15.49
N GLY A 682 -2.88 -10.16 -14.79
CA GLY A 682 -3.57 -9.02 -15.36
C GLY A 682 -2.66 -8.07 -16.13
N TYR A 683 -1.34 -8.24 -16.10
CA TYR A 683 -0.40 -7.53 -16.97
C TYR A 683 -0.47 -8.00 -18.43
N VAL A 684 -0.89 -9.25 -18.68
CA VAL A 684 -1.04 -9.82 -20.03
C VAL A 684 -2.50 -9.90 -20.44
N GLU A 685 -3.34 -10.57 -19.63
CA GLU A 685 -4.74 -10.87 -19.95
C GLU A 685 -5.52 -10.93 -18.63
N ASN A 686 -6.45 -10.00 -18.41
CA ASN A 686 -7.04 -9.77 -17.08
C ASN A 686 -8.26 -10.65 -16.76
N THR A 687 -8.78 -11.43 -17.73
CA THR A 687 -10.09 -12.10 -17.63
C THR A 687 -10.00 -13.59 -17.29
N GLY A 688 -8.86 -14.23 -17.55
CA GLY A 688 -8.70 -15.68 -17.46
C GLY A 688 -9.28 -16.43 -18.67
N ALA A 689 -9.94 -15.73 -19.59
CA ALA A 689 -10.54 -16.34 -20.79
C ALA A 689 -9.48 -16.90 -21.74
N GLY A 690 -8.32 -16.25 -21.86
CA GLY A 690 -7.26 -16.70 -22.77
C GLY A 690 -6.74 -18.09 -22.39
N SER A 691 -6.48 -18.33 -21.10
CA SER A 691 -6.03 -19.62 -20.61
C SER A 691 -7.12 -20.69 -20.70
N MET A 692 -8.37 -20.31 -20.47
CA MET A 692 -9.51 -21.21 -20.66
C MET A 692 -9.64 -21.65 -22.13
N LEU A 693 -9.53 -20.70 -23.06
CA LEU A 693 -9.58 -20.93 -24.49
C LEU A 693 -8.46 -21.88 -24.95
N GLU A 694 -7.22 -21.63 -24.53
CA GLU A 694 -6.08 -22.50 -24.85
C GLU A 694 -6.30 -23.93 -24.34
N MET A 695 -6.80 -24.08 -23.12
CA MET A 695 -7.10 -25.38 -22.52
C MET A 695 -8.23 -26.11 -23.25
N LEU A 696 -9.33 -25.42 -23.58
CA LEU A 696 -10.45 -25.99 -24.33
C LEU A 696 -10.01 -26.48 -25.71
N LYS A 697 -9.22 -25.69 -26.43
CA LYS A 697 -8.64 -26.08 -27.73
C LYS A 697 -7.76 -27.31 -27.60
N ALA A 698 -6.90 -27.38 -26.57
CA ALA A 698 -6.05 -28.55 -26.33
C ALA A 698 -6.89 -29.82 -26.07
N LEU A 699 -7.89 -29.74 -25.19
CA LEU A 699 -8.77 -30.88 -24.90
C LEU A 699 -9.59 -31.31 -26.12
N GLN A 700 -10.10 -30.37 -26.92
CA GLN A 700 -10.84 -30.66 -28.13
C GLN A 700 -9.99 -31.44 -29.14
N LEU A 701 -8.72 -31.03 -29.32
CA LEU A 701 -7.78 -31.70 -30.22
C LEU A 701 -7.39 -33.10 -29.72
N GLN A 702 -7.20 -33.27 -28.41
CA GLN A 702 -6.74 -34.52 -27.81
C GLN A 702 -7.86 -35.53 -27.53
N HIS A 703 -9.11 -35.07 -27.39
CA HIS A 703 -10.28 -35.86 -26.96
C HIS A 703 -11.55 -35.55 -27.76
N SER A 704 -11.45 -35.38 -29.08
CA SER A 704 -12.58 -35.04 -29.96
C SER A 704 -13.86 -35.85 -29.69
N ASN A 705 -13.75 -37.16 -29.43
CA ASN A 705 -14.88 -38.04 -29.13
C ASN A 705 -15.57 -37.78 -27.77
N LEU A 706 -14.80 -37.45 -26.72
CA LEU A 706 -15.39 -37.10 -25.42
C LEU A 706 -15.92 -35.67 -25.45
N PHE A 707 -15.22 -34.77 -26.12
CA PHE A 707 -15.62 -33.37 -26.27
C PHE A 707 -16.88 -33.22 -27.12
N ALA A 708 -17.10 -34.07 -28.13
CA ALA A 708 -18.35 -34.10 -28.89
C ALA A 708 -19.58 -34.44 -28.01
N GLN A 709 -19.36 -35.03 -26.82
CA GLN A 709 -20.43 -35.36 -25.86
C GLN A 709 -20.64 -34.24 -24.83
N ILE A 710 -19.88 -33.15 -24.83
CA ILE A 710 -20.09 -32.07 -23.86
C ILE A 710 -20.94 -30.95 -24.45
N ARG A 711 -21.70 -30.30 -23.58
CA ARG A 711 -22.27 -28.97 -23.78
C ARG A 711 -21.52 -28.03 -22.84
N PRO A 712 -20.55 -27.24 -23.32
CA PRO A 712 -19.76 -26.40 -22.44
C PRO A 712 -20.58 -25.19 -21.99
N VAL A 713 -20.49 -24.86 -20.71
CA VAL A 713 -21.14 -23.69 -20.11
C VAL A 713 -20.07 -22.84 -19.45
N VAL A 714 -19.85 -21.64 -19.95
CA VAL A 714 -18.88 -20.70 -19.35
C VAL A 714 -19.62 -19.72 -18.45
N ILE A 715 -19.25 -19.68 -17.18
CA ILE A 715 -19.62 -18.61 -16.25
C ILE A 715 -18.48 -17.60 -16.25
N PHE A 716 -18.71 -16.43 -16.83
CA PHE A 716 -17.74 -15.36 -16.88
C PHE A 716 -18.07 -14.29 -15.84
N LEU A 717 -17.22 -14.20 -14.82
CA LEU A 717 -17.33 -13.27 -13.70
C LEU A 717 -16.41 -12.08 -13.96
N ARG A 718 -16.98 -10.96 -14.38
CA ARG A 718 -16.20 -9.77 -14.77
C ARG A 718 -16.61 -8.54 -13.98
N PHE A 719 -15.74 -7.54 -13.97
CA PHE A 719 -15.98 -6.25 -13.35
C PHE A 719 -15.93 -5.12 -14.38
N SER A 720 -15.09 -5.23 -15.41
CA SER A 720 -14.93 -4.15 -16.37
C SER A 720 -16.18 -4.02 -17.26
N ASP A 721 -16.76 -2.80 -17.32
CA ASP A 721 -17.98 -2.46 -18.07
C ASP A 721 -17.82 -2.47 -19.60
N GLN A 722 -16.81 -3.15 -20.12
CA GLN A 722 -16.22 -2.86 -21.44
C GLN A 722 -16.99 -3.42 -22.64
N LEU A 723 -18.22 -3.91 -22.44
CA LEU A 723 -19.15 -4.27 -23.52
C LEU A 723 -20.26 -3.23 -23.74
N ALA A 724 -20.35 -2.19 -22.90
CA ALA A 724 -21.11 -0.99 -23.25
C ALA A 724 -20.16 -0.02 -23.97
N PRO A 725 -20.45 0.39 -25.21
CA PRO A 725 -19.75 1.50 -25.85
C PRO A 725 -20.16 2.79 -25.13
N GLU A 726 -19.55 3.08 -23.98
CA GLU A 726 -19.55 4.46 -23.47
C GLU A 726 -18.58 5.24 -24.35
N ASP A 727 -19.15 6.19 -25.11
CA ASP A 727 -18.52 7.16 -26.00
C ASP A 727 -17.00 7.35 -25.85
N GLY A 728 -16.25 6.85 -26.84
CA GLY A 728 -14.89 7.29 -27.17
C GLY A 728 -13.79 6.79 -26.22
N SER A 729 -12.85 6.03 -26.77
CA SER A 729 -11.48 6.01 -26.25
C SER A 729 -11.07 7.46 -25.93
N ALA A 730 -10.74 7.76 -24.67
CA ALA A 730 -10.43 9.12 -24.26
C ALA A 730 -9.40 9.74 -25.21
N ASN A 731 -9.77 10.82 -25.89
CA ASN A 731 -8.87 11.49 -26.82
C ASN A 731 -7.62 11.97 -26.05
N LEU A 732 -6.45 11.49 -26.49
CA LEU A 732 -5.16 11.97 -25.97
C LEU A 732 -4.88 13.35 -26.60
N ASN A 733 -5.22 14.41 -25.85
CA ASN A 733 -5.05 15.80 -26.29
C ASN A 733 -4.07 16.60 -25.41
N PHE A 734 -3.44 15.97 -24.42
CA PHE A 734 -2.51 16.59 -23.50
C PHE A 734 -1.36 15.63 -23.19
N GLY A 735 -0.11 16.09 -23.33
CA GLY A 735 1.07 15.28 -23.02
C GLY A 735 1.19 14.00 -23.87
N ASN A 736 0.72 14.07 -25.11
CA ASN A 736 0.45 12.91 -25.97
C ASN A 736 1.59 11.91 -26.01
N GLU A 737 2.84 12.32 -26.26
CA GLU A 737 3.98 11.39 -26.34
C GLU A 737 4.16 10.52 -25.08
N ILE A 738 3.94 11.08 -23.88
CA ILE A 738 4.06 10.33 -22.61
C ILE A 738 2.83 9.42 -22.41
N PHE A 739 1.64 9.95 -22.66
CA PHE A 739 0.40 9.21 -22.46
C PHE A 739 0.13 8.18 -23.56
N GLU A 740 0.72 8.32 -24.75
CA GLU A 740 0.71 7.32 -25.83
C GLU A 740 1.52 6.09 -25.43
N VAL A 741 2.68 6.27 -24.77
CA VAL A 741 3.47 5.13 -24.25
C VAL A 741 2.70 4.39 -23.16
N ILE A 742 2.23 5.12 -22.15
CA ILE A 742 1.50 4.51 -21.01
C ILE A 742 0.16 3.93 -21.49
N GLY A 743 -0.61 4.72 -22.23
CA GLY A 743 -1.91 4.34 -22.76
C GLY A 743 -1.81 3.20 -23.76
N GLY A 744 -0.80 3.18 -24.64
CA GLY A 744 -0.54 2.10 -25.57
C GLY A 744 -0.31 0.76 -24.87
N ILE A 745 0.53 0.74 -23.83
CA ILE A 745 0.77 -0.48 -23.03
C ILE A 745 -0.53 -0.98 -22.36
N TYR A 746 -1.26 -0.09 -21.68
CA TYR A 746 -2.50 -0.47 -20.99
C TYR A 746 -3.63 -0.88 -21.94
N ASN A 747 -3.77 -0.20 -23.09
CA ASN A 747 -4.80 -0.47 -24.08
C ASN A 747 -4.50 -1.71 -24.92
N ALA A 748 -3.22 -2.02 -25.20
CA ALA A 748 -2.85 -3.26 -25.88
C ALA A 748 -3.24 -4.50 -25.03
N ARG A 749 -2.96 -4.44 -23.72
CA ARG A 749 -3.40 -5.44 -22.73
C ARG A 749 -4.93 -5.56 -22.66
N LYS A 750 -5.64 -4.43 -22.67
CA LYS A 750 -7.11 -4.42 -22.73
C LYS A 750 -7.61 -5.10 -23.99
N GLY A 751 -7.12 -4.70 -25.17
CA GLY A 751 -7.50 -5.29 -26.44
C GLY A 751 -7.23 -6.80 -26.51
N ARG A 752 -6.14 -7.27 -25.88
CA ARG A 752 -5.88 -8.71 -25.73
C ARG A 752 -6.93 -9.41 -24.86
N SER A 753 -7.36 -8.79 -23.77
CA SER A 753 -8.40 -9.32 -22.89
C SER A 753 -9.74 -9.42 -23.64
N ASP A 754 -10.10 -8.38 -24.38
CA ASP A 754 -11.33 -8.34 -25.20
C ASP A 754 -11.31 -9.41 -26.29
N ALA A 755 -10.18 -9.57 -27.00
CA ALA A 755 -10.01 -10.61 -28.01
C ALA A 755 -10.12 -12.03 -27.42
N ALA A 756 -9.50 -12.27 -26.24
CA ALA A 756 -9.57 -13.57 -25.58
C ALA A 756 -11.00 -13.94 -25.17
N VAL A 757 -11.78 -12.97 -24.68
CA VAL A 757 -13.21 -13.19 -24.34
C VAL A 757 -14.04 -13.46 -25.58
N HIS A 758 -13.83 -12.71 -26.67
CA HIS A 758 -14.52 -12.90 -27.94
C HIS A 758 -14.22 -14.28 -28.53
N ASP A 759 -12.94 -14.65 -28.65
CA ASP A 759 -12.53 -15.95 -29.18
C ASP A 759 -13.05 -17.12 -28.34
N LEU A 760 -13.08 -16.96 -27.00
CA LEU A 760 -13.68 -17.96 -26.11
C LEU A 760 -15.18 -18.10 -26.37
N ARG A 761 -15.90 -16.99 -26.51
CA ARG A 761 -17.33 -17.00 -26.81
C ARG A 761 -17.61 -17.70 -28.14
N ASP A 762 -16.89 -17.35 -29.20
CA ASP A 762 -17.04 -17.97 -30.52
C ASP A 762 -16.84 -19.50 -30.49
N VAL A 763 -15.82 -19.95 -29.77
CA VAL A 763 -15.53 -21.38 -29.58
C VAL A 763 -16.65 -22.09 -28.83
N ILE A 764 -17.20 -21.46 -27.79
CA ILE A 764 -18.30 -22.02 -27.00
C ILE A 764 -19.60 -22.08 -27.80
N GLU A 765 -19.95 -21.02 -28.51
CA GLU A 765 -21.15 -20.96 -29.37
C GLU A 765 -21.05 -21.95 -30.53
N GLY A 766 -19.87 -22.12 -31.13
CA GLY A 766 -19.60 -23.13 -32.15
C GLY A 766 -19.77 -24.58 -31.65
N MET A 767 -19.70 -24.81 -30.34
CA MET A 767 -19.98 -26.10 -29.69
C MET A 767 -21.43 -26.23 -29.22
N GLU A 768 -22.31 -25.31 -29.64
CA GLU A 768 -23.67 -25.15 -29.11
C GLU A 768 -23.69 -25.00 -27.58
N GLY A 769 -22.64 -24.46 -26.99
CA GLY A 769 -22.53 -24.18 -25.57
C GLY A 769 -23.21 -22.87 -25.16
N ASP A 770 -23.14 -22.55 -23.87
CA ASP A 770 -23.77 -21.36 -23.30
C ASP A 770 -22.72 -20.48 -22.60
N PHE A 771 -22.74 -19.16 -22.86
CA PHE A 771 -21.82 -18.19 -22.28
C PHE A 771 -22.58 -17.23 -21.34
N ILE A 772 -22.44 -17.43 -20.04
CA ILE A 772 -23.08 -16.62 -19.00
C ILE A 772 -22.14 -15.49 -18.60
N ASP A 773 -22.40 -14.30 -19.16
CA ASP A 773 -21.73 -13.07 -18.75
C ASP A 773 -22.40 -12.49 -17.50
N ALA A 774 -21.65 -12.46 -16.39
CA ALA A 774 -22.08 -11.93 -15.10
C ALA A 774 -21.16 -10.79 -14.64
N PRO A 775 -21.32 -9.57 -15.19
CA PRO A 775 -20.56 -8.40 -14.78
C PRO A 775 -21.03 -7.89 -13.41
N LEU A 776 -20.15 -7.32 -12.58
CA LEU A 776 -20.56 -6.51 -11.43
C LEU A 776 -21.33 -5.28 -11.93
N SER A 777 -22.52 -4.99 -11.38
CA SER A 777 -23.37 -3.92 -11.95
C SER A 777 -22.78 -2.50 -11.77
N ALA A 778 -23.03 -1.62 -12.74
CA ALA A 778 -22.57 -0.24 -12.74
C ALA A 778 -22.96 0.58 -11.49
N SER A 779 -24.12 0.29 -10.89
CA SER A 779 -24.60 0.94 -9.64
C SER A 779 -23.76 0.59 -8.40
N GLN A 780 -22.90 -0.42 -8.50
CA GLN A 780 -22.02 -0.93 -7.45
C GLN A 780 -20.53 -0.67 -7.76
N LYS A 781 -20.24 0.16 -8.78
CA LYS A 781 -18.90 0.67 -9.12
C LYS A 781 -18.23 1.47 -8.00
N ASP A 782 -18.99 1.90 -6.99
CA ASP A 782 -18.46 2.56 -5.80
C ASP A 782 -17.60 1.63 -4.94
N VAL A 783 -17.63 0.31 -5.18
CA VAL A 783 -16.70 -0.60 -4.50
C VAL A 783 -15.29 -0.36 -5.05
N PRO A 784 -14.32 0.02 -4.20
CA PRO A 784 -12.96 0.33 -4.62
C PRO A 784 -12.16 -0.92 -4.97
N MET A 785 -11.15 -0.75 -5.84
CA MET A 785 -10.17 -1.80 -6.10
C MET A 785 -9.08 -1.76 -5.01
N ASN A 786 -9.23 -2.59 -3.98
CA ASN A 786 -8.36 -2.53 -2.80
C ASN A 786 -8.12 -3.92 -2.16
N TRP A 787 -7.11 -4.01 -1.29
CA TRP A 787 -6.78 -5.16 -0.44
C TRP A 787 -7.38 -5.06 0.98
N ILE A 788 -8.39 -4.21 1.12
CA ILE A 788 -9.32 -4.12 2.24
C ILE A 788 -10.66 -3.66 1.69
N LEU A 789 -11.76 -4.24 2.18
CA LEU A 789 -13.11 -3.82 1.80
C LEU A 789 -13.87 -3.39 3.06
N SER A 790 -14.55 -2.26 2.94
CA SER A 790 -15.48 -1.78 3.96
C SER A 790 -16.69 -2.72 4.05
N GLU A 791 -17.38 -2.73 5.19
CA GLU A 791 -18.61 -3.51 5.36
C GLU A 791 -19.69 -3.07 4.37
N GLN A 792 -19.78 -1.76 4.11
CA GLN A 792 -20.64 -1.24 3.05
C GLN A 792 -20.29 -1.83 1.68
N SER A 793 -19.01 -1.87 1.33
CA SER A 793 -18.52 -2.42 0.06
C SER A 793 -18.89 -3.89 -0.09
N MET A 794 -18.76 -4.67 0.98
CA MET A 794 -19.15 -6.08 1.00
C MET A 794 -20.67 -6.26 0.86
N ASN A 795 -21.46 -5.46 1.57
CA ASN A 795 -22.92 -5.48 1.47
C ASN A 795 -23.42 -5.08 0.08
N ASN A 796 -22.73 -4.16 -0.57
CA ASN A 796 -22.97 -3.74 -1.96
C ASN A 796 -22.74 -4.89 -2.94
N ILE A 797 -21.63 -5.62 -2.80
CA ILE A 797 -21.38 -6.86 -3.57
C ILE A 797 -22.48 -7.89 -3.31
N VAL A 798 -22.85 -8.12 -2.05
CA VAL A 798 -23.91 -9.09 -1.69
C VAL A 798 -25.24 -8.74 -2.35
N LYS A 799 -25.67 -7.47 -2.28
CA LYS A 799 -26.89 -6.98 -2.92
C LYS A 799 -26.85 -7.18 -4.44
N ASP A 800 -25.70 -6.92 -5.07
CA ASP A 800 -25.53 -7.12 -6.51
C ASP A 800 -25.68 -8.58 -6.92
N VAL A 801 -24.99 -9.47 -6.21
CA VAL A 801 -25.08 -10.92 -6.43
C VAL A 801 -26.52 -11.39 -6.20
N GLU A 802 -27.17 -10.95 -5.14
CA GLU A 802 -28.56 -11.35 -4.86
C GLU A 802 -29.55 -10.86 -5.91
N PHE A 803 -29.35 -9.66 -6.44
CA PHE A 803 -30.12 -9.11 -7.54
C PHE A 803 -29.94 -9.94 -8.81
N LYS A 804 -28.70 -10.24 -9.20
CA LYS A 804 -28.40 -11.07 -10.38
C LYS A 804 -28.95 -12.48 -10.27
N LEU A 805 -28.91 -13.04 -9.06
CA LEU A 805 -29.39 -14.38 -8.82
C LEU A 805 -30.92 -14.44 -8.64
N LYS A 806 -31.62 -13.30 -8.49
CA LYS A 806 -33.05 -13.20 -8.15
C LYS A 806 -33.94 -13.93 -9.14
N ASP A 807 -33.72 -13.72 -10.44
CA ASP A 807 -34.47 -14.41 -11.48
C ASP A 807 -33.83 -15.75 -11.80
N MET A 808 -34.19 -16.76 -11.01
CA MET A 808 -33.74 -18.12 -11.28
C MET A 808 -34.26 -18.62 -12.63
N ALA A 809 -35.39 -18.13 -13.16
CA ALA A 809 -35.87 -18.59 -14.47
C ALA A 809 -34.89 -18.16 -15.59
N ASP A 810 -34.38 -16.94 -15.57
CA ASP A 810 -33.34 -16.46 -16.49
C ASP A 810 -32.04 -17.27 -16.36
N ILE A 811 -31.56 -17.50 -15.13
CA ILE A 811 -30.35 -18.29 -14.90
C ILE A 811 -30.54 -19.73 -15.37
N LYS A 812 -31.69 -20.34 -15.07
CA LYS A 812 -32.03 -21.70 -15.49
C LYS A 812 -32.14 -21.80 -17.02
N ASN A 813 -32.69 -20.78 -17.67
CA ASN A 813 -32.75 -20.67 -19.12
C ASN A 813 -31.35 -20.57 -19.74
N ARG A 814 -30.47 -19.73 -19.17
CA ARG A 814 -29.08 -19.56 -19.62
C ARG A 814 -28.21 -20.78 -19.35
N LEU A 815 -28.53 -21.55 -18.31
CA LEU A 815 -27.93 -22.86 -18.03
C LEU A 815 -28.61 -24.00 -18.85
N ALA A 816 -29.52 -23.65 -19.75
CA ALA A 816 -30.24 -24.59 -20.62
C ALA A 816 -30.91 -25.77 -19.88
N PHE A 817 -31.40 -25.55 -18.65
CA PHE A 817 -31.94 -26.63 -17.81
C PHE A 817 -33.20 -27.31 -18.35
N ASP A 818 -33.97 -26.63 -19.19
CA ASP A 818 -35.13 -27.22 -19.87
C ASP A 818 -34.71 -28.19 -20.99
N LYS A 819 -33.47 -28.07 -21.48
CA LYS A 819 -32.92 -28.84 -22.60
C LYS A 819 -31.94 -29.92 -22.14
N ILE A 820 -31.34 -29.78 -20.95
CA ILE A 820 -30.22 -30.62 -20.50
C ILE A 820 -30.38 -30.94 -19.00
N LYS A 821 -30.13 -32.19 -18.63
CA LYS A 821 -30.16 -32.63 -17.24
C LYS A 821 -28.80 -32.47 -16.59
N TYR A 822 -28.77 -31.82 -15.44
CA TYR A 822 -27.60 -31.69 -14.58
C TYR A 822 -27.62 -32.76 -13.49
N LEU A 823 -26.46 -32.95 -12.85
CA LEU A 823 -26.31 -33.90 -11.75
C LEU A 823 -27.16 -33.44 -10.56
N PRO A 824 -28.01 -34.30 -9.98
CA PRO A 824 -28.83 -33.90 -8.86
C PRO A 824 -28.01 -33.72 -7.59
N PHE A 825 -28.42 -32.79 -6.74
CA PHE A 825 -27.79 -32.55 -5.45
C PHE A 825 -28.04 -33.72 -4.49
N SER A 826 -26.99 -34.23 -3.84
CA SER A 826 -27.09 -35.35 -2.89
C SER A 826 -26.23 -35.10 -1.65
N ALA A 827 -26.89 -34.70 -0.56
CA ALA A 827 -26.27 -34.46 0.74
C ALA A 827 -25.65 -35.73 1.38
N THR A 828 -26.20 -36.92 1.07
CA THR A 828 -25.78 -38.21 1.66
C THR A 828 -24.42 -38.71 1.15
N LYS A 829 -23.99 -38.32 -0.06
CA LYS A 829 -22.66 -38.67 -0.59
C LYS A 829 -21.54 -37.76 -0.06
N GLU A 830 -21.83 -36.59 0.50
CA GLU A 830 -20.80 -35.74 1.12
C GLU A 830 -20.22 -36.34 2.41
N ALA A 831 -21.01 -37.18 3.12
CA ALA A 831 -20.58 -37.88 4.33
C ALA A 831 -19.73 -39.15 4.06
N ALA A 832 -19.63 -39.58 2.80
CA ALA A 832 -18.95 -40.81 2.40
C ALA A 832 -17.53 -40.58 1.85
N LEU A 833 -16.89 -39.47 2.20
CA LEU A 833 -15.42 -39.37 2.12
C LEU A 833 -14.85 -40.31 3.19
N PRO A 834 -14.10 -41.37 2.84
CA PRO A 834 -13.51 -42.24 3.85
C PRO A 834 -12.60 -41.39 4.75
N LYS A 835 -12.85 -41.48 6.06
CA LYS A 835 -11.90 -41.01 7.08
C LYS A 835 -10.58 -41.73 6.81
N GLN A 836 -9.56 -40.97 6.43
CA GLN A 836 -8.16 -41.33 6.63
C GLN A 836 -7.56 -40.29 7.55
#